data_AF-A0A7S7THI6-F1
#
_entry.id   AF-A0A7S7THI6-F1
#
_cell.length_a   1.000
_cell.length_b   1.000
_cell.length_c   1.000
_cell.angle_alpha   90.00
_cell.angle_beta   90.00
_cell.angle_gamma   90.00
#
_symmetry.space_group_name_H-M   'P 1'
#
loop_
_entity.id
_entity.type
_entity.pdbx_description
1 polymer ?
#
loop_
_entity_poly.entity_id
_entity_poly.type
_entity_poly.pdbx_seq_one_letter_code
_entity_poly.pdbx_strand_id
1 'polypeptide(L)'
;MGLLTPEIRKHFDLLRVMVPKNAYSDAARARFCMNEAFSDVLTGIAKLTGEIVDEQVAALPDFVPPAVETLSQNAPQSVIALRQTIHSLKVVSDLAFWWEGNASAFRNAWAQLVGKMAEKDDSPPLRSIAGQLRILEQAIEKAEPLDLLAVSLQAAAAAAEKWENIQKHQRVREAIIEALEPLKDLKHLVGAETARSITTLSGRIRAVLNKIRLKERFLFEDAALERKTIKVEGSFEPGLQIDALMVANTSWLRAILWAFVFALREETIGAAGSNPMPLVLLDDPQVTLDPRNQRKWAQEIARLANAGSADPFAMQLIVTTHDRRFFQFLVDEHLLSGQQGLVAPLNKASPVVTIVNGTNVDQLYDKAEADNDDSVARQFIAAIRVYSEDLLKCMMRAESTEIADMSLDSLRNELKRLREAHVAPFNRQVFKELVAMLIGGGGKEMNIINETHHKDNETLGVAQAVDIKRFWDNQLRPKLHQAFHVYAQFEAFSGEPRMFAWRENVIAFPAGHRDALKALTLMKTGIAAAAKSDGRAGDGIVTLKEWESAEPIKLFNHDVYQLAAATLDPVAGIGDFLIVSNYAPITKHSLVVATFGEQILARRHSETDLHPTMTVLTGQTLEPHQLPQPVIAPKEKLQQKKIVGTLFVSHVASSPPHMVDHEVVAVNDLGLVEKALANARLFQVQGRSAEPIALDGQFLATHATSFGPETLKRLEGRLVVAVDETGERYFKRLHVHGSLVVLESLNPDGTMAAQLLSLDGSHGLPRLTDLLEVVGVLFELPDQAKKG
;
A
#
# COMPACT_ATOMS: atom_id res chain seq x y z
N MET A 1 5.11 113.13 -12.79
CA MET A 1 5.02 111.73 -12.31
C MET A 1 5.41 111.54 -10.85
N GLY A 2 6.46 112.19 -10.33
CA GLY A 2 6.90 112.03 -8.93
C GLY A 2 5.87 112.41 -7.84
N LEU A 3 4.83 113.18 -8.20
CA LEU A 3 3.79 113.68 -7.29
C LEU A 3 2.51 112.84 -7.26
N LEU A 4 2.42 111.74 -8.03
CA LEU A 4 1.30 110.80 -7.95
C LEU A 4 1.51 109.81 -6.80
N THR A 5 0.44 109.50 -6.05
CA THR A 5 0.43 108.43 -5.05
C THR A 5 0.85 107.07 -5.65
N PRO A 6 1.48 106.17 -4.90
CA PRO A 6 1.97 104.88 -5.42
C PRO A 6 0.89 104.02 -6.12
N GLU A 7 -0.31 103.98 -5.54
CA GLU A 7 -1.49 103.26 -6.05
C GLU A 7 -1.89 103.74 -7.46
N ILE A 8 -2.10 105.05 -7.62
CA ILE A 8 -2.44 105.65 -8.92
C ILE A 8 -1.30 105.44 -9.91
N ARG A 9 -0.03 105.57 -9.49
CA ARG A 9 1.13 105.40 -10.38
C ARG A 9 1.20 104.00 -11.00
N LYS A 10 0.86 102.95 -10.26
CA LYS A 10 0.84 101.55 -10.75
C LYS A 10 -0.20 101.32 -11.85
N HIS A 11 -1.35 101.98 -11.75
CA HIS A 11 -2.48 101.79 -12.66
C HIS A 11 -2.69 102.95 -13.63
N PHE A 12 -1.82 103.97 -13.60
CA PHE A 12 -2.01 105.23 -14.31
C PHE A 12 -2.17 105.04 -15.81
N ASP A 13 -1.33 104.20 -16.43
CA ASP A 13 -1.37 103.96 -17.87
C ASP A 13 -2.63 103.24 -18.31
N LEU A 14 -3.21 102.38 -17.46
CA LEU A 14 -4.50 101.73 -17.72
C LEU A 14 -5.64 102.73 -17.52
N LEU A 15 -5.64 103.46 -16.40
CA LEU A 15 -6.70 104.40 -16.04
C LEU A 15 -6.81 105.57 -17.01
N ARG A 16 -5.69 106.12 -17.52
CA ARG A 16 -5.71 107.28 -18.41
C ARG A 16 -6.35 107.00 -19.77
N VAL A 17 -6.48 105.73 -20.17
CA VAL A 17 -7.15 105.31 -21.41
C VAL A 17 -8.40 104.45 -21.14
N MET A 18 -8.76 104.26 -19.87
CA MET A 18 -9.81 103.32 -19.50
C MET A 18 -11.18 103.81 -19.94
N VAL A 19 -11.89 102.95 -20.66
CA VAL A 19 -13.33 103.07 -20.89
C VAL A 19 -14.02 102.04 -19.98
N PRO A 20 -14.66 102.46 -18.87
CA PRO A 20 -15.14 101.55 -17.83
C PRO A 20 -16.07 100.43 -18.33
N LYS A 21 -16.95 100.73 -19.31
CA LYS A 21 -17.84 99.73 -19.93
C LYS A 21 -17.09 98.60 -20.62
N ASN A 22 -16.10 98.94 -21.43
CA ASN A 22 -15.33 97.95 -22.18
C ASN A 22 -14.53 97.09 -21.20
N ALA A 23 -13.90 97.72 -20.20
CA ALA A 23 -13.17 97.00 -19.16
C ALA A 23 -14.06 96.01 -18.39
N TYR A 24 -15.31 96.38 -18.08
CA TYR A 24 -16.29 95.47 -17.49
C TYR A 24 -16.64 94.30 -18.42
N SER A 25 -17.00 94.59 -19.67
CA SER A 25 -17.40 93.58 -20.66
C SER A 25 -16.29 92.56 -20.90
N ASP A 26 -15.07 93.04 -21.13
CA ASP A 26 -13.91 92.22 -21.43
C ASP A 26 -13.58 91.32 -20.23
N ALA A 27 -13.63 91.86 -19.01
CA ALA A 27 -13.37 91.08 -17.79
C ALA A 27 -14.45 90.00 -17.56
N ALA A 28 -15.73 90.31 -17.79
CA ALA A 28 -16.82 89.35 -17.65
C ALA A 28 -16.70 88.21 -18.68
N ARG A 29 -16.48 88.56 -19.95
CA ARG A 29 -16.36 87.60 -21.06
C ARG A 29 -15.12 86.74 -20.94
N ALA A 30 -13.97 87.33 -20.61
CA ALA A 30 -12.73 86.57 -20.43
C ALA A 30 -12.90 85.48 -19.36
N ARG A 31 -13.63 85.77 -18.29
CA ARG A 31 -13.80 84.84 -17.17
C ARG A 31 -14.89 83.79 -17.39
N PHE A 32 -16.02 84.18 -17.97
CA PHE A 32 -17.23 83.34 -17.98
C PHE A 32 -17.73 82.96 -19.38
N CYS A 33 -17.07 83.46 -20.45
CA CYS A 33 -17.35 83.02 -21.82
C CYS A 33 -16.13 82.33 -22.45
N MET A 34 -14.93 82.88 -22.25
CA MET A 34 -13.71 82.45 -22.97
C MET A 34 -12.84 81.45 -22.19
N ASN A 35 -13.09 81.26 -20.90
CA ASN A 35 -12.41 80.23 -20.13
C ASN A 35 -12.89 78.84 -20.60
N GLU A 36 -11.97 77.89 -20.79
CA GLU A 36 -12.24 76.54 -21.34
C GLU A 36 -13.42 75.83 -20.64
N ALA A 37 -13.56 75.99 -19.32
CA ALA A 37 -14.68 75.42 -18.57
C ALA A 37 -16.06 75.90 -19.06
N PHE A 38 -16.13 77.12 -19.59
CA PHE A 38 -17.34 77.73 -20.13
C PHE A 38 -17.42 77.65 -21.66
N SER A 39 -16.32 77.85 -22.37
CA SER A 39 -16.33 77.84 -23.85
C SER A 39 -16.56 76.46 -24.45
N ASP A 40 -16.13 75.40 -23.77
CA ASP A 40 -16.11 74.04 -24.33
C ASP A 40 -17.13 73.12 -23.64
N VAL A 41 -17.29 73.25 -22.32
CA VAL A 41 -18.16 72.38 -21.52
C VAL A 41 -19.50 73.04 -21.24
N LEU A 42 -19.50 74.22 -20.61
CA LEU A 42 -20.72 74.94 -20.23
C LEU A 42 -21.14 75.97 -21.30
N THR A 43 -21.11 75.55 -22.57
CA THR A 43 -21.26 76.43 -23.75
C THR A 43 -22.56 77.22 -23.75
N GLY A 44 -23.65 76.63 -23.24
CA GLY A 44 -24.93 77.30 -23.04
C GLY A 44 -24.87 78.45 -22.02
N ILE A 45 -24.16 78.24 -20.89
CA ILE A 45 -23.98 79.27 -19.86
C ILE A 45 -23.05 80.38 -20.37
N ALA A 46 -22.01 80.02 -21.13
CA ALA A 46 -21.13 80.99 -21.78
C ALA A 46 -21.89 81.91 -22.74
N LYS A 47 -22.77 81.34 -23.58
CA LYS A 47 -23.61 82.10 -24.49
C LYS A 47 -24.55 83.05 -23.73
N LEU A 48 -25.26 82.55 -22.72
CA LEU A 48 -26.16 83.35 -21.91
C LEU A 48 -25.42 84.49 -21.19
N THR A 49 -24.24 84.23 -20.65
CA THR A 49 -23.39 85.24 -20.01
C THR A 49 -23.06 86.36 -20.99
N GLY A 50 -22.68 86.02 -22.23
CA GLY A 50 -22.40 87.02 -23.27
C GLY A 50 -23.60 87.92 -23.55
N GLU A 51 -24.80 87.34 -23.66
CA GLU A 51 -26.05 88.09 -23.86
C GLU A 51 -26.35 89.03 -22.67
N ILE A 52 -26.21 88.56 -21.44
CA ILE A 52 -26.43 89.39 -20.23
C ILE A 52 -25.44 90.56 -20.20
N VAL A 53 -24.15 90.30 -20.50
CA VAL A 53 -23.12 91.33 -20.50
C VAL A 53 -23.40 92.40 -21.56
N ASP A 54 -23.85 92.02 -22.77
CA ASP A 54 -24.22 92.99 -23.81
C ASP A 54 -25.39 93.89 -23.39
N GLU A 55 -26.44 93.29 -22.81
CA GLU A 55 -27.57 94.03 -22.24
C GLU A 55 -27.11 95.01 -21.15
N GLN A 56 -26.23 94.56 -20.23
CA GLN A 56 -25.73 95.37 -19.13
C GLN A 56 -24.82 96.51 -19.60
N VAL A 57 -23.91 96.25 -20.56
CA VAL A 57 -23.02 97.27 -21.12
C VAL A 57 -23.80 98.41 -21.76
N ALA A 58 -24.90 98.10 -22.46
CA ALA A 58 -25.79 99.11 -23.02
C ALA A 58 -26.42 100.01 -21.94
N ALA A 59 -26.77 99.44 -20.78
CA ALA A 59 -27.43 100.14 -19.68
C ALA A 59 -26.47 100.89 -18.73
N LEU A 60 -25.18 100.55 -18.73
CA LEU A 60 -24.20 101.21 -17.87
C LEU A 60 -23.97 102.67 -18.30
N PRO A 61 -23.52 103.56 -17.41
CA PRO A 61 -23.25 104.95 -17.76
C PRO A 61 -21.93 105.07 -18.55
N ASP A 62 -21.85 106.04 -19.47
CA ASP A 62 -20.64 106.34 -20.24
C ASP A 62 -19.76 107.39 -19.53
N PHE A 63 -18.45 107.20 -19.63
CA PHE A 63 -17.47 108.22 -19.25
C PHE A 63 -16.93 108.88 -20.53
N VAL A 64 -17.18 110.18 -20.67
CA VAL A 64 -16.62 110.98 -21.76
C VAL A 64 -15.38 111.70 -21.22
N PRO A 65 -14.18 111.39 -21.71
CA PRO A 65 -12.98 112.07 -21.25
C PRO A 65 -13.04 113.55 -21.63
N PRO A 66 -12.45 114.45 -20.82
CA PRO A 66 -12.36 115.86 -21.16
C PRO A 66 -11.77 116.03 -22.56
N ALA A 67 -12.22 117.05 -23.31
CA ALA A 67 -11.66 117.32 -24.64
C ALA A 67 -10.21 117.79 -24.53
N VAL A 68 -9.35 117.33 -25.45
CA VAL A 68 -7.97 117.84 -25.54
C VAL A 68 -8.02 119.23 -26.15
N GLU A 69 -7.55 120.25 -25.43
CA GLU A 69 -7.35 121.58 -25.99
C GLU A 69 -6.33 121.51 -27.13
N THR A 70 -6.71 121.97 -28.32
CA THR A 70 -5.82 122.04 -29.48
C THR A 70 -4.76 123.10 -29.28
N LEU A 71 -3.50 122.68 -29.22
CA LEU A 71 -2.34 123.56 -29.14
C LEU A 71 -1.97 124.11 -30.52
N SER A 72 -1.39 125.31 -30.56
CA SER A 72 -0.77 125.86 -31.78
C SER A 72 0.34 124.93 -32.27
N GLN A 73 0.41 124.68 -33.59
CA GLN A 73 1.41 123.80 -34.21
C GLN A 73 2.86 124.25 -34.00
N ASN A 74 3.08 125.52 -33.60
CA ASN A 74 4.41 126.07 -33.29
C ASN A 74 4.77 126.01 -31.79
N ALA A 75 4.02 125.27 -30.97
CA ALA A 75 4.32 125.13 -29.55
C ALA A 75 5.56 124.23 -29.31
N PRO A 76 6.46 124.58 -28.36
CA PRO A 76 7.60 123.73 -27.99
C PRO A 76 7.21 122.33 -27.51
N GLN A 77 8.02 121.31 -27.80
CA GLN A 77 7.79 119.91 -27.42
C GLN A 77 7.56 119.72 -25.91
N SER A 78 8.28 120.47 -25.08
CA SER A 78 8.13 120.46 -23.62
C SER A 78 6.74 120.94 -23.16
N VAL A 79 6.14 121.89 -23.89
CA VAL A 79 4.78 122.40 -23.64
C VAL A 79 3.75 121.35 -24.05
N ILE A 80 3.95 120.68 -25.19
CA ILE A 80 3.09 119.58 -25.64
C ILE A 80 3.09 118.43 -24.63
N ALA A 81 4.27 117.98 -24.20
CA ALA A 81 4.41 116.89 -23.23
C ALA A 81 3.81 117.24 -21.86
N LEU A 82 4.03 118.47 -21.38
CA LEU A 82 3.42 118.95 -20.13
C LEU A 82 1.89 119.01 -20.25
N ARG A 83 1.35 119.51 -21.37
CA ARG A 83 -0.10 119.59 -21.62
C ARG A 83 -0.75 118.22 -21.75
N GLN A 84 -0.12 117.26 -22.42
CA GLN A 84 -0.58 115.87 -22.48
C GLN A 84 -0.56 115.20 -21.10
N THR A 85 0.45 115.50 -20.28
CA THR A 85 0.53 115.01 -18.90
C THR A 85 -0.59 115.61 -18.03
N ILE A 86 -0.80 116.92 -18.11
CA ILE A 86 -1.91 117.61 -17.44
C ILE A 86 -3.26 117.04 -17.89
N HIS A 87 -3.43 116.81 -19.19
CA HIS A 87 -4.64 116.21 -19.75
C HIS A 87 -4.86 114.79 -19.21
N SER A 88 -3.85 113.93 -19.23
CA SER A 88 -3.95 112.56 -18.69
C SER A 88 -4.28 112.56 -17.20
N LEU A 89 -3.67 113.47 -16.42
CA LEU A 89 -3.99 113.65 -15.01
C LEU A 89 -5.43 114.11 -14.81
N LYS A 90 -5.92 115.01 -15.67
CA LYS A 90 -7.30 115.48 -15.65
C LYS A 90 -8.27 114.37 -16.03
N VAL A 91 -7.99 113.56 -17.05
CA VAL A 91 -8.79 112.39 -17.42
C VAL A 91 -8.91 111.43 -16.24
N VAL A 92 -7.81 111.08 -15.58
CA VAL A 92 -7.82 110.18 -14.41
C VAL A 92 -8.57 110.78 -13.23
N SER A 93 -8.42 112.09 -12.97
CA SER A 93 -9.16 112.79 -11.92
C SER A 93 -10.66 112.84 -12.21
N ASP A 94 -11.05 113.18 -13.43
CA ASP A 94 -12.44 113.27 -13.86
C ASP A 94 -13.07 111.86 -13.87
N LEU A 95 -12.31 110.83 -14.26
CA LEU A 95 -12.72 109.43 -14.19
C LEU A 95 -12.94 108.96 -12.75
N ALA A 96 -12.05 109.33 -11.83
CA ALA A 96 -12.19 108.99 -10.41
C ALA A 96 -13.45 109.63 -9.81
N PHE A 97 -13.69 110.90 -10.11
CA PHE A 97 -14.90 111.61 -9.69
C PHE A 97 -16.16 111.00 -10.31
N TRP A 98 -16.12 110.67 -11.60
CA TRP A 98 -17.23 109.99 -12.28
C TRP A 98 -17.49 108.61 -11.67
N TRP A 99 -16.44 107.86 -11.35
CA TRP A 99 -16.55 106.54 -10.74
C TRP A 99 -17.19 106.61 -9.36
N GLU A 100 -16.89 107.61 -8.55
CA GLU A 100 -17.50 107.79 -7.22
C GLU A 100 -19.04 107.87 -7.30
N GLY A 101 -19.58 108.52 -8.34
CA GLY A 101 -21.02 108.59 -8.58
C GLY A 101 -21.63 107.35 -9.25
N ASN A 102 -20.86 106.59 -10.03
CA ASN A 102 -21.40 105.54 -10.92
C ASN A 102 -20.98 104.10 -10.59
N ALA A 103 -20.03 103.89 -9.67
CA ALA A 103 -19.49 102.57 -9.33
C ALA A 103 -20.54 101.56 -8.85
N SER A 104 -21.61 102.04 -8.20
CA SER A 104 -22.71 101.18 -7.73
C SER A 104 -23.40 100.47 -8.90
N ALA A 105 -23.59 101.13 -10.05
CA ALA A 105 -24.19 100.53 -11.23
C ALA A 105 -23.36 99.35 -11.77
N PHE A 106 -22.04 99.51 -11.87
CA PHE A 106 -21.13 98.45 -12.32
C PHE A 106 -21.05 97.29 -11.32
N ARG A 107 -21.02 97.58 -10.01
CA ARG A 107 -21.04 96.53 -8.97
C ARG A 107 -22.36 95.76 -8.99
N ASN A 108 -23.48 96.43 -9.20
CA ASN A 108 -24.79 95.80 -9.30
C ASN A 108 -24.89 94.92 -10.56
N ALA A 109 -24.41 95.39 -11.71
CA ALA A 109 -24.35 94.61 -12.94
C ALA A 109 -23.52 93.32 -12.74
N TRP A 110 -22.33 93.43 -12.12
CA TRP A 110 -21.51 92.26 -11.79
C TRP A 110 -22.21 91.30 -10.82
N ALA A 111 -22.84 91.82 -9.76
CA ALA A 111 -23.56 91.01 -8.79
C ALA A 111 -24.74 90.25 -9.43
N GLN A 112 -25.48 90.89 -10.35
CA GLN A 112 -26.57 90.26 -11.09
C GLN A 112 -26.06 89.16 -12.05
N LEU A 113 -24.97 89.41 -12.76
CA LEU A 113 -24.38 88.44 -13.69
C LEU A 113 -23.95 87.16 -12.96
N VAL A 114 -23.20 87.30 -11.87
CA VAL A 114 -22.74 86.17 -11.06
C VAL A 114 -23.92 85.50 -10.33
N GLY A 115 -24.98 86.27 -10.04
CA GLY A 115 -26.17 85.80 -9.33
C GLY A 115 -26.00 85.87 -7.81
N LYS A 116 -25.38 86.94 -7.30
CA LYS A 116 -25.21 87.13 -5.85
C LYS A 116 -26.58 87.23 -5.18
N MET A 117 -26.86 86.32 -4.25
CA MET A 117 -28.15 86.22 -3.57
C MET A 117 -28.46 87.49 -2.78
N ALA A 118 -29.69 88.03 -2.93
CA ALA A 118 -30.19 89.06 -2.04
C ALA A 118 -30.56 88.42 -0.69
N GLU A 119 -30.29 89.08 0.44
CA GLU A 119 -30.38 88.52 1.80
C GLU A 119 -31.74 87.90 2.23
N LYS A 120 -32.77 87.95 1.37
CA LYS A 120 -34.11 87.43 1.65
C LYS A 120 -34.62 86.35 0.67
N ASP A 121 -33.79 85.86 -0.25
CA ASP A 121 -34.21 84.81 -1.20
C ASP A 121 -33.21 83.63 -1.23
N ASP A 122 -33.74 82.42 -1.10
CA ASP A 122 -32.96 81.17 -0.86
C ASP A 122 -32.43 80.52 -2.16
N SER A 123 -32.55 81.23 -3.29
CA SER A 123 -32.09 80.73 -4.58
C SER A 123 -31.58 81.86 -5.50
N PRO A 124 -30.48 81.63 -6.24
CA PRO A 124 -29.92 82.63 -7.12
C PRO A 124 -30.84 82.85 -8.34
N PRO A 125 -30.85 84.05 -8.93
CA PRO A 125 -31.72 84.34 -10.08
C PRO A 125 -31.47 83.37 -11.24
N LEU A 126 -32.54 82.86 -11.86
CA LEU A 126 -32.46 81.88 -12.94
C LEU A 126 -31.61 82.36 -14.12
N ARG A 127 -31.72 83.65 -14.50
CA ARG A 127 -30.93 84.27 -15.57
C ARG A 127 -29.61 84.83 -15.01
N SER A 128 -28.86 84.00 -14.30
CA SER A 128 -27.51 84.25 -13.80
C SER A 128 -26.67 82.98 -13.86
N ILE A 129 -25.35 83.10 -13.71
CA ILE A 129 -24.44 81.94 -13.77
C ILE A 129 -24.77 80.93 -12.67
N ALA A 130 -24.94 81.40 -11.42
CA ALA A 130 -25.26 80.53 -10.29
C ALA A 130 -26.63 79.83 -10.45
N GLY A 131 -27.62 80.51 -11.03
CA GLY A 131 -28.93 79.93 -11.31
C GLY A 131 -28.87 78.75 -12.30
N GLN A 132 -28.10 78.90 -13.38
CA GLN A 132 -27.95 77.85 -14.40
C GLN A 132 -27.16 76.64 -13.88
N LEU A 133 -26.13 76.86 -13.06
CA LEU A 133 -25.36 75.77 -12.46
C LEU A 133 -26.23 74.90 -11.53
N ARG A 134 -27.10 75.53 -10.73
CA ARG A 134 -28.03 74.79 -9.85
C ARG A 134 -29.04 73.94 -10.64
N ILE A 135 -29.49 74.40 -11.81
CA ILE A 135 -30.38 73.60 -12.68
C ILE A 135 -29.66 72.34 -13.17
N LEU A 136 -28.40 72.46 -13.58
CA LEU A 136 -27.60 71.32 -14.02
C LEU A 136 -27.37 70.32 -12.87
N GLU A 137 -27.06 70.81 -11.67
CA GLU A 137 -26.89 69.99 -10.48
C GLU A 137 -28.16 69.16 -10.17
N GLN A 138 -29.33 69.81 -10.17
CA GLN A 138 -30.61 69.10 -9.96
C GLN A 138 -30.97 68.11 -11.08
N ALA A 139 -30.53 68.36 -12.31
CA ALA A 139 -30.74 67.44 -13.42
C ALA A 139 -29.89 66.18 -13.27
N ILE A 140 -28.65 66.31 -12.78
CA ILE A 140 -27.75 65.19 -12.51
C ILE A 140 -28.30 64.33 -11.35
N GLU A 141 -28.74 64.93 -10.24
CA GLU A 141 -29.31 64.21 -9.11
C GLU A 141 -30.53 63.35 -9.49
N LYS A 142 -31.36 63.82 -10.43
CA LYS A 142 -32.53 63.06 -10.90
C LYS A 142 -32.19 61.89 -11.83
N ALA A 143 -31.01 61.89 -12.46
CA ALA A 143 -30.57 60.85 -13.38
C ALA A 143 -29.88 59.67 -12.67
N GLU A 144 -29.31 59.90 -11.48
CA GLU A 144 -28.56 58.90 -10.71
C GLU A 144 -29.31 57.56 -10.47
N PRO A 145 -30.62 57.52 -10.16
CA PRO A 145 -31.35 56.26 -9.98
C PRO A 145 -31.46 55.44 -11.28
N LEU A 146 -31.49 56.09 -12.44
CA LEU A 146 -31.58 55.42 -13.75
C LEU A 146 -30.23 54.79 -14.13
N ASP A 147 -29.12 55.44 -13.80
CA ASP A 147 -27.78 54.89 -14.00
C ASP A 147 -27.54 53.65 -13.13
N LEU A 148 -27.96 53.69 -11.86
CA LEU A 148 -27.89 52.52 -10.96
C LEU A 148 -28.72 51.33 -11.45
N LEU A 149 -29.92 51.59 -12.01
CA LEU A 149 -30.75 50.55 -12.61
C LEU A 149 -30.08 49.95 -13.84
N ALA A 150 -29.49 50.78 -14.72
CA ALA A 150 -28.79 50.32 -15.91
C ALA A 150 -27.59 49.42 -15.56
N VAL A 151 -26.79 49.81 -14.57
CA VAL A 151 -25.67 48.99 -14.06
C VAL A 151 -26.18 47.65 -13.51
N SER A 152 -27.27 47.67 -12.75
CA SER A 152 -27.86 46.45 -12.17
C SER A 152 -28.39 45.49 -13.24
N LEU A 153 -29.03 46.02 -14.29
CA LEU A 153 -29.52 45.24 -15.42
C LEU A 153 -28.37 44.64 -16.25
N GLN A 154 -27.28 45.39 -16.47
CA GLN A 154 -26.08 44.85 -17.11
C GLN A 154 -25.44 43.73 -16.30
N ALA A 155 -25.37 43.89 -14.97
CA ALA A 155 -24.86 42.84 -14.08
C ALA A 155 -25.73 41.58 -14.13
N ALA A 156 -27.07 41.73 -14.15
CA ALA A 156 -28.00 40.61 -14.27
C ALA A 156 -27.88 39.89 -15.63
N ALA A 157 -27.74 40.63 -16.73
CA ALA A 157 -27.53 40.05 -18.06
C ALA A 157 -26.21 39.26 -18.13
N ALA A 158 -25.12 39.81 -17.61
CA ALA A 158 -23.83 39.13 -17.55
C ALA A 158 -23.88 37.87 -16.65
N ALA A 159 -24.65 37.90 -15.56
CA ALA A 159 -24.87 36.74 -14.71
C ALA A 159 -25.71 35.66 -15.42
N ALA A 160 -26.72 36.05 -16.20
CA ALA A 160 -27.54 35.13 -17.00
C ALA A 160 -26.71 34.42 -18.07
N GLU A 161 -25.85 35.13 -18.81
CA GLU A 161 -24.93 34.51 -19.79
C GLU A 161 -23.98 33.50 -19.14
N LYS A 162 -23.43 33.83 -17.97
CA LYS A 162 -22.59 32.89 -17.19
C LYS A 162 -23.39 31.65 -16.75
N TRP A 163 -24.62 31.85 -16.29
CA TRP A 163 -25.49 30.77 -15.83
C TRP A 163 -25.93 29.86 -16.97
N GLU A 164 -26.15 30.39 -18.17
CA GLU A 164 -26.51 29.59 -19.34
C GLU A 164 -25.41 28.57 -19.69
N ASN A 165 -24.14 28.96 -19.60
CA ASN A 165 -23.01 28.04 -19.82
C ASN A 165 -22.98 26.93 -18.74
N ILE A 166 -23.22 27.28 -17.49
CA ILE A 166 -23.33 26.30 -16.39
C ILE A 166 -24.52 25.36 -16.63
N GLN A 167 -25.67 25.89 -17.04
CA GLN A 167 -26.88 25.11 -17.30
C GLN A 167 -26.69 24.16 -18.49
N LYS A 168 -26.00 24.58 -19.56
CA LYS A 168 -25.61 23.69 -20.67
C LYS A 168 -24.77 22.52 -20.18
N HIS A 169 -23.75 22.79 -19.36
CA HIS A 169 -22.92 21.73 -18.77
C HIS A 169 -23.73 20.82 -17.83
N GLN A 170 -24.65 21.38 -17.05
CA GLN A 170 -25.50 20.63 -16.14
C GLN A 170 -26.46 19.71 -16.91
N ARG A 171 -27.08 20.18 -18.00
CA ARG A 171 -27.92 19.33 -18.87
C ARG A 171 -27.14 18.17 -19.47
N VAL A 172 -25.88 18.39 -19.88
CA VAL A 172 -25.01 17.31 -20.36
C VAL A 172 -24.74 16.30 -19.24
N ARG A 173 -24.46 16.75 -18.02
CA ARG A 173 -24.26 15.86 -16.86
C ARG A 173 -25.51 15.05 -16.54
N GLU A 174 -26.69 15.67 -16.56
CA GLU A 174 -27.98 14.99 -16.34
C GLU A 174 -28.25 13.95 -17.43
N ALA A 175 -28.01 14.28 -18.70
CA ALA A 175 -28.13 13.33 -19.81
C ALA A 175 -27.12 12.16 -19.69
N ILE A 176 -25.90 12.41 -19.22
CA ILE A 176 -24.93 11.35 -18.91
C ILE A 176 -25.46 10.48 -17.78
N ILE A 177 -25.96 11.06 -16.69
CA ILE A 177 -26.52 10.30 -15.56
C ILE A 177 -27.67 9.40 -16.03
N GLU A 178 -28.61 9.95 -16.82
CA GLU A 178 -29.75 9.21 -17.36
C GLU A 178 -29.29 8.07 -18.30
N ALA A 179 -28.30 8.33 -19.16
CA ALA A 179 -27.72 7.30 -20.03
C ALA A 179 -26.95 6.20 -19.26
N LEU A 180 -26.38 6.53 -18.11
CA LEU A 180 -25.68 5.59 -17.23
C LEU A 180 -26.62 4.84 -16.27
N GLU A 181 -27.88 5.27 -16.11
CA GLU A 181 -28.83 4.65 -15.18
C GLU A 181 -29.01 3.14 -15.42
N PRO A 182 -29.16 2.64 -16.66
CA PRO A 182 -29.26 1.20 -16.94
C PRO A 182 -27.99 0.42 -16.56
N LEU A 183 -26.82 1.06 -16.49
CA LEU A 183 -25.58 0.39 -16.08
C LEU A 183 -25.55 0.12 -14.56
N LYS A 184 -26.38 0.79 -13.76
CA LYS A 184 -26.52 0.48 -12.33
C LYS A 184 -27.14 -0.90 -12.12
N ASP A 185 -28.07 -1.29 -12.99
CA ASP A 185 -28.70 -2.63 -12.97
C ASP A 185 -27.72 -3.73 -13.41
N LEU A 186 -26.67 -3.37 -14.15
CA LEU A 186 -25.62 -4.29 -14.56
C LEU A 186 -24.88 -4.89 -13.35
N LYS A 187 -24.77 -4.15 -12.24
CA LYS A 187 -24.21 -4.67 -10.98
C LYS A 187 -25.09 -5.78 -10.38
N HIS A 188 -26.42 -5.62 -10.46
CA HIS A 188 -27.37 -6.63 -9.99
C HIS A 188 -27.39 -7.85 -10.91
N LEU A 189 -27.33 -7.63 -12.23
CA LEU A 189 -27.20 -8.70 -13.22
C LEU A 189 -25.89 -9.48 -13.06
N VAL A 190 -24.75 -8.80 -12.89
CA VAL A 190 -23.45 -9.43 -12.60
C VAL A 190 -23.51 -10.20 -11.28
N GLY A 191 -24.10 -9.63 -10.23
CA GLY A 191 -24.27 -10.33 -8.95
C GLY A 191 -25.13 -11.59 -9.08
N ALA A 192 -26.25 -11.51 -9.81
CA ALA A 192 -27.14 -12.64 -10.06
C ALA A 192 -26.49 -13.70 -10.96
N GLU A 193 -25.75 -13.30 -11.99
CA GLU A 193 -25.01 -14.20 -12.86
C GLU A 193 -23.85 -14.87 -12.15
N THR A 194 -23.14 -14.14 -11.28
CA THR A 194 -22.06 -14.69 -10.44
C THR A 194 -22.63 -15.70 -9.45
N ALA A 195 -23.74 -15.39 -8.78
CA ALA A 195 -24.40 -16.31 -7.87
C ALA A 195 -24.89 -17.57 -8.60
N ARG A 196 -25.55 -17.42 -9.76
CA ARG A 196 -25.98 -18.54 -10.61
C ARG A 196 -24.80 -19.38 -11.09
N SER A 197 -23.70 -18.74 -11.48
CA SER A 197 -22.46 -19.41 -11.87
C SER A 197 -21.90 -20.22 -10.71
N ILE A 198 -21.81 -19.66 -9.50
CA ILE A 198 -21.32 -20.37 -8.31
C ILE A 198 -22.19 -21.58 -7.98
N THR A 199 -23.52 -21.44 -8.00
CA THR A 199 -24.44 -22.57 -7.78
C THR A 199 -24.29 -23.65 -8.87
N THR A 200 -24.12 -23.24 -10.13
CA THR A 200 -23.85 -24.16 -11.26
C THR A 200 -22.47 -24.83 -11.10
N LEU A 201 -21.50 -24.10 -10.55
CA LEU A 201 -20.14 -24.57 -10.33
C LEU A 201 -20.04 -25.55 -9.17
N SER A 202 -20.91 -25.47 -8.16
CA SER A 202 -20.86 -26.29 -6.93
C SER A 202 -20.70 -27.80 -7.23
N GLY A 203 -21.46 -28.32 -8.20
CA GLY A 203 -21.33 -29.71 -8.65
C GLY A 203 -19.96 -30.03 -9.28
N ARG A 204 -19.42 -29.12 -10.10
CA ARG A 204 -18.08 -29.26 -10.70
C ARG A 204 -16.96 -29.10 -9.67
N ILE A 205 -17.09 -28.17 -8.73
CA ILE A 205 -16.16 -27.99 -7.60
C ILE A 205 -16.06 -29.32 -6.86
N ARG A 206 -17.20 -29.92 -6.49
CA ARG A 206 -17.22 -31.23 -5.82
C ARG A 206 -16.54 -32.31 -6.66
N ALA A 207 -16.78 -32.34 -7.97
CA ALA A 207 -16.18 -33.32 -8.88
C ALA A 207 -14.65 -33.16 -8.97
N VAL A 208 -14.13 -31.94 -9.12
CA VAL A 208 -12.69 -31.67 -9.15
C VAL A 208 -12.06 -31.93 -7.78
N LEU A 209 -12.69 -31.49 -6.69
CA LEU A 209 -12.21 -31.70 -5.32
C LEU A 209 -11.99 -33.18 -5.01
N ASN A 210 -12.90 -34.05 -5.46
CA ASN A 210 -12.77 -35.50 -5.31
C ASN A 210 -11.57 -36.11 -6.07
N LYS A 211 -11.07 -35.43 -7.11
CA LYS A 211 -9.87 -35.86 -7.87
C LYS A 211 -8.58 -35.43 -7.15
N ILE A 212 -8.56 -34.21 -6.63
CA ILE A 212 -7.35 -33.57 -6.08
C ILE A 212 -7.15 -33.77 -4.58
N ARG A 213 -8.15 -34.30 -3.86
CA ARG A 213 -8.11 -34.52 -2.41
C ARG A 213 -8.50 -35.96 -2.05
N LEU A 214 -7.93 -36.50 -0.97
CA LEU A 214 -8.40 -37.74 -0.38
C LEU A 214 -9.73 -37.54 0.39
N LYS A 215 -10.63 -38.52 0.31
CA LYS A 215 -11.90 -38.48 1.05
C LYS A 215 -11.65 -38.57 2.55
N GLU A 216 -12.20 -37.61 3.29
CA GLU A 216 -12.25 -37.60 4.76
C GLU A 216 -13.70 -37.52 5.22
N ARG A 217 -13.91 -37.48 6.54
CA ARG A 217 -15.24 -37.44 7.17
C ARG A 217 -16.01 -36.14 6.89
N PHE A 218 -15.31 -35.04 6.64
CA PHE A 218 -15.91 -33.74 6.27
C PHE A 218 -15.99 -33.60 4.75
N LEU A 219 -17.22 -33.49 4.24
CA LEU A 219 -17.56 -33.41 2.83
C LEU A 219 -17.96 -31.99 2.45
N PHE A 220 -17.57 -31.57 1.24
CA PHE A 220 -18.06 -30.32 0.66
C PHE A 220 -19.53 -30.48 0.26
N GLU A 221 -20.38 -29.60 0.77
CA GLU A 221 -21.80 -29.55 0.44
C GLU A 221 -22.08 -28.47 -0.59
N ASP A 222 -21.81 -27.21 -0.26
CA ASP A 222 -22.18 -26.11 -1.14
C ASP A 222 -21.23 -24.91 -1.04
N ALA A 223 -21.30 -24.04 -2.02
CA ALA A 223 -20.66 -22.73 -1.99
C ALA A 223 -21.70 -21.66 -2.33
N ALA A 224 -21.79 -20.63 -1.50
CA ALA A 224 -22.74 -19.54 -1.68
C ALA A 224 -22.01 -18.18 -1.71
N LEU A 225 -22.49 -17.27 -2.56
CA LEU A 225 -21.99 -15.90 -2.58
C LEU A 225 -22.74 -15.06 -1.54
N GLU A 226 -22.01 -14.56 -0.56
CA GLU A 226 -22.46 -13.53 0.36
C GLU A 226 -21.91 -12.16 -0.07
N ARG A 227 -22.27 -11.08 0.64
CA ARG A 227 -21.82 -9.73 0.30
C ARG A 227 -20.28 -9.63 0.39
N LYS A 228 -19.62 -9.71 -0.76
CA LYS A 228 -18.15 -9.65 -0.96
C LYS A 228 -17.37 -10.87 -0.44
N THR A 229 -18.04 -11.94 -0.06
CA THR A 229 -17.41 -13.16 0.48
C THR A 229 -18.04 -14.39 -0.15
N ILE A 230 -17.27 -15.48 -0.28
CA ILE A 230 -17.80 -16.79 -0.67
C ILE A 230 -17.84 -17.63 0.61
N LYS A 231 -19.04 -18.05 0.99
CA LYS A 231 -19.23 -19.00 2.08
C LYS A 231 -19.11 -20.41 1.51
N VAL A 232 -18.28 -21.23 2.14
CA VAL A 232 -18.12 -22.63 1.79
C VAL A 232 -18.73 -23.46 2.91
N GLU A 233 -19.70 -24.31 2.58
CA GLU A 233 -20.38 -25.17 3.53
C GLU A 233 -19.96 -26.62 3.34
N GLY A 234 -19.80 -27.32 4.45
CA GLY A 234 -19.58 -28.76 4.44
C GLY A 234 -20.38 -29.47 5.51
N SER A 235 -20.38 -30.79 5.43
CA SER A 235 -21.12 -31.66 6.34
C SER A 235 -20.25 -32.82 6.82
N PHE A 236 -20.52 -33.26 8.05
CA PHE A 236 -20.04 -34.56 8.56
C PHE A 236 -21.09 -35.65 8.37
N GLU A 237 -22.36 -35.26 8.38
CA GLU A 237 -23.52 -36.13 8.21
C GLU A 237 -24.56 -35.45 7.32
N PRO A 238 -25.34 -36.21 6.53
CA PRO A 238 -26.37 -35.65 5.67
C PRO A 238 -27.38 -34.81 6.46
N GLY A 239 -27.55 -33.55 6.06
CA GLY A 239 -28.50 -32.61 6.68
C GLY A 239 -27.90 -31.67 7.74
N LEU A 240 -26.62 -31.83 8.10
CA LEU A 240 -25.91 -30.90 9.00
C LEU A 240 -24.95 -30.01 8.18
N GLN A 241 -25.32 -28.75 7.98
CA GLN A 241 -24.48 -27.75 7.31
C GLN A 241 -23.64 -26.97 8.33
N ILE A 242 -22.33 -26.96 8.12
CA ILE A 242 -21.36 -26.21 8.94
C ILE A 242 -20.51 -25.35 8.00
N ASP A 243 -20.19 -24.13 8.44
CA ASP A 243 -19.21 -23.30 7.74
C ASP A 243 -17.86 -24.02 7.73
N ALA A 244 -17.34 -24.26 6.53
CA ALA A 244 -16.12 -25.00 6.35
C ALA A 244 -14.91 -24.27 6.95
N LEU A 245 -14.91 -22.93 7.05
CA LEU A 245 -13.81 -22.20 7.68
C LEU A 245 -13.61 -22.57 9.15
N MET A 246 -14.64 -23.06 9.84
CA MET A 246 -14.58 -23.41 11.25
C MET A 246 -13.99 -24.80 11.51
N VAL A 247 -13.87 -25.63 10.47
CA VAL A 247 -13.56 -27.05 10.63
C VAL A 247 -12.52 -27.57 9.65
N ALA A 248 -12.38 -26.92 8.50
CA ALA A 248 -11.44 -27.29 7.47
C ALA A 248 -10.03 -26.80 7.79
N ASN A 249 -9.06 -27.69 7.62
CA ASN A 249 -7.65 -27.34 7.71
C ASN A 249 -7.18 -26.54 6.47
N THR A 250 -5.99 -25.94 6.54
CA THR A 250 -5.45 -25.10 5.45
C THR A 250 -5.29 -25.86 4.14
N SER A 251 -4.88 -27.13 4.18
CA SER A 251 -4.74 -27.98 3.00
C SER A 251 -6.09 -28.23 2.32
N TRP A 252 -7.16 -28.44 3.10
CA TRP A 252 -8.53 -28.60 2.64
C TRP A 252 -9.04 -27.35 1.94
N LEU A 253 -8.85 -26.18 2.56
CA LEU A 253 -9.22 -24.90 1.98
C LEU A 253 -8.45 -24.65 0.68
N ARG A 254 -7.14 -24.92 0.65
CA ARG A 254 -6.31 -24.81 -0.54
C ARG A 254 -6.78 -25.73 -1.66
N ALA A 255 -7.14 -26.97 -1.35
CA ALA A 255 -7.70 -27.90 -2.31
C ALA A 255 -9.02 -27.38 -2.87
N ILE A 256 -9.91 -26.81 -2.06
CA ILE A 256 -11.15 -26.20 -2.56
C ILE A 256 -10.88 -25.02 -3.49
N LEU A 257 -9.90 -24.17 -3.18
CA LEU A 257 -9.53 -23.07 -4.06
C LEU A 257 -9.05 -23.58 -5.43
N TRP A 258 -8.21 -24.62 -5.45
CA TRP A 258 -7.81 -25.26 -6.71
C TRP A 258 -8.99 -25.90 -7.43
N ALA A 259 -9.88 -26.59 -6.71
CA ALA A 259 -11.10 -27.16 -7.28
C ALA A 259 -11.99 -26.08 -7.91
N PHE A 260 -12.12 -24.92 -7.27
CA PHE A 260 -12.86 -23.78 -7.79
C PHE A 260 -12.24 -23.24 -9.08
N VAL A 261 -10.93 -23.00 -9.11
CA VAL A 261 -10.23 -22.48 -10.31
C VAL A 261 -10.39 -23.45 -11.49
N PHE A 262 -10.22 -24.75 -11.26
CA PHE A 262 -10.33 -25.76 -12.31
C PHE A 262 -11.79 -25.99 -12.72
N ALA A 263 -12.74 -25.97 -11.79
CA ALA A 263 -14.15 -26.03 -12.12
C ALA A 263 -14.57 -24.83 -12.99
N LEU A 264 -14.09 -23.61 -12.66
CA LEU A 264 -14.36 -22.40 -13.44
C LEU A 264 -13.79 -22.52 -14.86
N ARG A 265 -12.57 -23.07 -14.99
CA ARG A 265 -11.97 -23.39 -16.28
C ARG A 265 -12.83 -24.39 -17.06
N GLU A 266 -13.22 -25.50 -16.45
CA GLU A 266 -14.05 -26.53 -17.09
C GLU A 266 -15.41 -25.98 -17.55
N GLU A 267 -16.04 -25.11 -16.75
CA GLU A 267 -17.29 -24.45 -17.11
C GLU A 267 -17.11 -23.47 -18.27
N THR A 268 -16.04 -22.66 -18.24
CA THR A 268 -15.73 -21.71 -19.32
C THR A 268 -15.48 -22.43 -20.65
N ILE A 269 -14.75 -23.56 -20.62
CA ILE A 269 -14.52 -24.41 -21.79
C ILE A 269 -15.86 -24.98 -22.30
N GLY A 270 -16.71 -25.46 -21.38
CA GLY A 270 -18.04 -25.95 -21.71
C GLY A 270 -18.92 -24.89 -22.38
N ALA A 271 -18.94 -23.68 -21.84
CA ALA A 271 -19.73 -22.55 -22.36
C ALA A 271 -19.20 -22.04 -23.71
N ALA A 272 -17.87 -22.00 -23.90
CA ALA A 272 -17.25 -21.54 -25.14
C ALA A 272 -17.27 -22.60 -26.26
N GLY A 273 -17.57 -23.86 -25.95
CA GLY A 273 -17.54 -24.98 -26.89
C GLY A 273 -16.15 -25.31 -27.46
N SER A 274 -15.11 -24.67 -26.92
CA SER A 274 -13.70 -24.81 -27.30
C SER A 274 -12.84 -24.44 -26.09
N ASN A 275 -11.52 -24.69 -26.13
CA ASN A 275 -10.63 -24.36 -25.03
C ASN A 275 -9.92 -23.01 -25.25
N PRO A 276 -10.44 -21.89 -24.71
CA PRO A 276 -9.80 -20.57 -24.86
C PRO A 276 -8.58 -20.40 -23.96
N MET A 277 -8.31 -21.34 -23.04
CA MET A 277 -7.24 -21.28 -22.04
C MET A 277 -6.35 -22.54 -22.11
N PRO A 278 -5.68 -22.79 -23.26
CA PRO A 278 -4.89 -23.99 -23.45
C PRO A 278 -3.58 -23.96 -22.65
N LEU A 279 -2.98 -22.78 -22.45
CA LEU A 279 -1.74 -22.63 -21.68
C LEU A 279 -2.03 -22.32 -20.21
N VAL A 280 -1.46 -23.10 -19.31
CA VAL A 280 -1.56 -22.92 -17.86
C VAL A 280 -0.15 -22.76 -17.27
N LEU A 281 0.07 -21.66 -16.56
CA LEU A 281 1.29 -21.37 -15.81
C LEU A 281 1.02 -21.57 -14.32
N LEU A 282 1.75 -22.47 -13.68
CA LEU A 282 1.65 -22.75 -12.25
C LEU A 282 2.98 -22.46 -11.56
N ASP A 283 2.99 -21.49 -10.66
CA ASP A 283 4.15 -21.18 -9.83
C ASP A 283 3.93 -21.66 -8.39
N ASP A 284 4.73 -22.63 -7.97
CA ASP A 284 4.64 -23.30 -6.67
C ASP A 284 3.20 -23.72 -6.27
N PRO A 285 2.49 -24.47 -7.14
CA PRO A 285 1.07 -24.73 -6.94
C PRO A 285 0.77 -25.62 -5.71
N GLN A 286 1.77 -26.32 -5.18
CA GLN A 286 1.69 -27.24 -4.05
C GLN A 286 1.74 -26.58 -2.66
N VAL A 287 2.02 -25.28 -2.59
CA VAL A 287 2.17 -24.57 -1.31
C VAL A 287 0.91 -24.71 -0.46
N THR A 288 1.09 -24.95 0.85
CA THR A 288 0.06 -25.22 1.88
C THR A 288 -0.72 -26.54 1.77
N LEU A 289 -0.49 -27.37 0.76
CA LEU A 289 -1.05 -28.73 0.72
C LEU A 289 -0.24 -29.67 1.64
N ASP A 290 -0.92 -30.54 2.37
CA ASP A 290 -0.29 -31.65 3.08
C ASP A 290 0.27 -32.69 2.09
N PRO A 291 1.26 -33.52 2.47
CA PRO A 291 1.92 -34.44 1.55
C PRO A 291 0.97 -35.41 0.81
N ARG A 292 -0.18 -35.78 1.40
CA ARG A 292 -1.13 -36.70 0.76
C ARG A 292 -1.92 -35.98 -0.33
N ASN A 293 -2.37 -34.76 -0.05
CA ASN A 293 -3.05 -33.94 -1.03
C ASN A 293 -2.10 -33.39 -2.10
N GLN A 294 -0.83 -33.11 -1.78
CA GLN A 294 0.21 -32.77 -2.77
C GLN A 294 0.36 -33.85 -3.85
N ARG A 295 0.35 -35.12 -3.46
CA ARG A 295 0.44 -36.25 -4.39
C ARG A 295 -0.79 -36.32 -5.30
N LYS A 296 -2.00 -36.24 -4.72
CA LYS A 296 -3.26 -36.19 -5.50
C LYS A 296 -3.33 -35.00 -6.44
N TRP A 297 -2.78 -33.88 -6.01
CA TRP A 297 -2.68 -32.67 -6.82
C TRP A 297 -1.72 -32.84 -8.01
N ALA A 298 -0.53 -33.41 -7.77
CA ALA A 298 0.40 -33.75 -8.83
C ALA A 298 -0.21 -34.73 -9.85
N GLN A 299 -0.98 -35.72 -9.36
CA GLN A 299 -1.71 -36.68 -10.20
C GLN A 299 -2.67 -35.98 -11.18
N GLU A 300 -3.48 -35.03 -10.71
CA GLU A 300 -4.45 -34.34 -11.56
C GLU A 300 -3.79 -33.37 -12.55
N ILE A 301 -2.74 -32.65 -12.11
CA ILE A 301 -1.94 -31.79 -13.01
C ILE A 301 -1.34 -32.64 -14.15
N ALA A 302 -0.68 -33.74 -13.83
CA ALA A 302 -0.06 -34.62 -14.81
C ALA A 302 -1.12 -35.20 -15.77
N ARG A 303 -2.28 -35.62 -15.26
CA ARG A 303 -3.39 -36.12 -16.07
C ARG A 303 -3.85 -35.11 -17.12
N LEU A 304 -4.05 -33.85 -16.73
CA LEU A 304 -4.53 -32.79 -17.61
C LEU A 304 -3.46 -32.33 -18.61
N ALA A 305 -2.20 -32.32 -18.20
CA ALA A 305 -1.09 -31.93 -19.07
C ALA A 305 -0.72 -33.00 -20.09
N ASN A 306 -0.82 -34.29 -19.72
CA ASN A 306 -0.59 -35.42 -20.62
C ASN A 306 -1.82 -35.80 -21.46
N ALA A 307 -2.96 -35.12 -21.27
CA ALA A 307 -4.16 -35.39 -22.05
C ALA A 307 -3.91 -35.04 -23.53
N GLY A 308 -4.40 -35.90 -24.43
CA GLY A 308 -4.27 -35.67 -25.88
C GLY A 308 -5.02 -34.42 -26.33
N SER A 309 -4.64 -33.87 -27.48
CA SER A 309 -5.26 -32.66 -28.05
C SER A 309 -6.76 -32.77 -28.34
N ALA A 310 -7.33 -33.98 -28.33
CA ALA A 310 -8.75 -34.24 -28.46
C ALA A 310 -9.54 -34.08 -27.13
N ASP A 311 -8.87 -34.08 -25.97
CA ASP A 311 -9.52 -33.81 -24.69
C ASP A 311 -9.79 -32.31 -24.58
N PRO A 312 -11.05 -31.87 -24.46
CA PRO A 312 -11.40 -30.44 -24.36
C PRO A 312 -10.76 -29.77 -23.15
N PHE A 313 -10.38 -30.53 -22.12
CA PHE A 313 -9.77 -30.04 -20.90
C PHE A 313 -8.25 -30.12 -20.89
N ALA A 314 -7.61 -30.65 -21.95
CA ALA A 314 -6.16 -30.70 -22.05
C ALA A 314 -5.53 -29.33 -21.80
N MET A 315 -4.32 -29.32 -21.23
CA MET A 315 -3.58 -28.09 -21.00
C MET A 315 -2.11 -28.26 -21.39
N GLN A 316 -1.58 -27.24 -22.05
CA GLN A 316 -0.14 -27.03 -22.12
C GLN A 316 0.31 -26.43 -20.79
N LEU A 317 1.21 -27.12 -20.09
CA LEU A 317 1.62 -26.74 -18.74
C LEU A 317 3.03 -26.15 -18.75
N ILE A 318 3.20 -25.02 -18.05
CA ILE A 318 4.50 -24.57 -17.55
C ILE A 318 4.38 -24.55 -16.02
N VAL A 319 5.25 -25.30 -15.35
CA VAL A 319 5.25 -25.38 -13.88
C VAL A 319 6.63 -25.05 -13.34
N THR A 320 6.67 -24.15 -12.36
CA THR A 320 7.86 -23.86 -11.55
C THR A 320 7.59 -24.34 -10.13
N THR A 321 8.58 -25.00 -9.53
CA THR A 321 8.47 -25.46 -8.15
C THR A 321 9.83 -25.46 -7.45
N HIS A 322 9.87 -25.03 -6.20
CA HIS A 322 11.04 -25.21 -5.34
C HIS A 322 10.97 -26.51 -4.52
N ASP A 323 9.81 -27.17 -4.43
CA ASP A 323 9.66 -28.43 -3.68
C ASP A 323 10.06 -29.63 -4.53
N ARG A 324 11.27 -30.15 -4.24
CA ARG A 324 11.82 -31.34 -4.92
C ARG A 324 10.90 -32.56 -4.82
N ARG A 325 10.16 -32.75 -3.73
CA ARG A 325 9.25 -33.89 -3.58
C ARG A 325 8.05 -33.76 -4.52
N PHE A 326 7.51 -32.56 -4.64
CA PHE A 326 6.41 -32.31 -5.57
C PHE A 326 6.85 -32.49 -7.03
N PHE A 327 8.07 -32.02 -7.37
CA PHE A 327 8.69 -32.33 -8.66
C PHE A 327 8.81 -33.84 -8.92
N GLN A 328 9.24 -34.62 -7.93
CA GLN A 328 9.33 -36.07 -8.03
C GLN A 328 7.95 -36.72 -8.22
N PHE A 329 6.90 -36.24 -7.54
CA PHE A 329 5.54 -36.73 -7.79
C PHE A 329 5.09 -36.48 -9.24
N LEU A 330 5.40 -35.30 -9.80
CA LEU A 330 5.05 -34.97 -11.18
C LEU A 330 5.82 -35.84 -12.19
N VAL A 331 7.13 -35.90 -12.07
CA VAL A 331 8.01 -36.50 -13.10
C VAL A 331 8.18 -38.01 -12.87
N ASP A 332 8.59 -38.44 -11.68
CA ASP A 332 8.96 -39.83 -11.43
C ASP A 332 7.72 -40.72 -11.21
N GLU A 333 6.71 -40.20 -10.51
CA GLU A 333 5.54 -41.00 -10.12
C GLU A 333 4.38 -40.90 -11.12
N HIS A 334 4.03 -39.69 -11.54
CA HIS A 334 2.90 -39.43 -12.44
C HIS A 334 3.30 -39.19 -13.89
N LEU A 335 4.60 -39.34 -14.20
CA LEU A 335 5.15 -39.38 -15.55
C LEU A 335 4.69 -38.19 -16.41
N LEU A 336 4.74 -36.98 -15.86
CA LEU A 336 4.48 -35.76 -16.61
C LEU A 336 5.42 -35.70 -17.82
N SER A 337 4.85 -35.67 -19.01
CA SER A 337 5.59 -35.59 -20.26
C SER A 337 5.98 -34.14 -20.55
N GLY A 338 7.23 -33.91 -20.95
CA GLY A 338 7.70 -32.57 -21.28
C GLY A 338 9.20 -32.37 -21.09
N GLN A 339 9.61 -31.11 -21.20
CA GLN A 339 10.98 -30.69 -20.93
C GLN A 339 11.12 -30.26 -19.47
N GLN A 340 12.24 -30.64 -18.87
CA GLN A 340 12.64 -30.29 -17.52
C GLN A 340 13.97 -29.54 -17.58
N GLY A 341 14.13 -28.55 -16.73
CA GLY A 341 15.35 -27.79 -16.65
C GLY A 341 15.58 -27.21 -15.27
N LEU A 342 16.84 -26.96 -14.96
CA LEU A 342 17.22 -26.19 -13.78
C LEU A 342 17.26 -24.72 -14.15
N VAL A 343 16.65 -23.88 -13.31
CA VAL A 343 16.64 -22.43 -13.49
C VAL A 343 17.72 -21.83 -12.61
N ALA A 344 18.68 -21.13 -13.22
CA ALA A 344 19.65 -20.33 -12.50
C ALA A 344 19.11 -18.89 -12.32
N PRO A 345 19.20 -18.31 -11.11
CA PRO A 345 18.67 -16.98 -10.84
C PRO A 345 19.46 -15.88 -11.57
N LEU A 346 18.87 -14.70 -11.68
CA LEU A 346 19.54 -13.50 -12.21
C LEU A 346 20.63 -13.04 -11.25
N ASN A 347 21.78 -12.58 -11.77
CA ASN A 347 22.80 -11.92 -10.97
C ASN A 347 23.49 -10.78 -11.73
N LYS A 348 24.35 -10.01 -11.05
CA LYS A 348 25.09 -8.90 -11.69
C LYS A 348 25.99 -9.34 -12.85
N ALA A 349 26.52 -10.56 -12.80
CA ALA A 349 27.39 -11.10 -13.85
C ALA A 349 26.59 -11.59 -15.08
N SER A 350 25.32 -11.98 -14.90
CA SER A 350 24.43 -12.50 -15.93
C SER A 350 22.99 -12.01 -15.68
N PRO A 351 22.56 -10.94 -16.38
CA PRO A 351 21.22 -10.36 -16.23
C PRO A 351 20.14 -11.16 -17.00
N VAL A 352 20.42 -12.39 -17.39
CA VAL A 352 19.51 -13.24 -18.16
C VAL A 352 19.25 -14.53 -17.37
N VAL A 353 18.00 -14.98 -17.34
CA VAL A 353 17.65 -16.27 -16.73
C VAL A 353 18.24 -17.38 -17.58
N THR A 354 19.08 -18.21 -16.99
CA THR A 354 19.65 -19.38 -17.67
C THR A 354 18.83 -20.62 -17.29
N ILE A 355 18.29 -21.30 -18.30
CA ILE A 355 17.61 -22.58 -18.15
C ILE A 355 18.54 -23.66 -18.70
N VAL A 356 19.02 -24.54 -17.83
CA VAL A 356 19.83 -25.69 -18.23
C VAL A 356 18.90 -26.85 -18.52
N ASN A 357 18.74 -27.22 -19.80
CA ASN A 357 17.82 -28.26 -20.25
C ASN A 357 18.32 -29.66 -19.84
N GLY A 358 17.62 -30.28 -18.88
CA GLY A 358 17.96 -31.61 -18.37
C GLY A 358 17.43 -32.78 -19.21
N THR A 359 16.34 -32.60 -19.96
CA THR A 359 15.71 -33.71 -20.69
C THR A 359 16.41 -34.04 -22.01
N ASN A 360 17.13 -33.08 -22.61
CA ASN A 360 17.81 -33.28 -23.89
C ASN A 360 18.82 -34.44 -23.84
N VAL A 361 19.53 -34.60 -22.71
CA VAL A 361 20.49 -35.69 -22.51
C VAL A 361 19.79 -37.05 -22.55
N ASP A 362 18.70 -37.21 -21.80
CA ASP A 362 17.98 -38.48 -21.72
C ASP A 362 17.28 -38.81 -23.06
N GLN A 363 16.70 -37.82 -23.75
CA GLN A 363 16.07 -38.00 -25.08
C GLN A 363 17.06 -38.44 -26.15
N LEU A 364 18.27 -37.88 -26.18
CA LEU A 364 19.31 -38.28 -27.13
C LEU A 364 19.79 -39.71 -26.84
N TYR A 365 19.87 -40.11 -25.57
CA TYR A 365 20.18 -41.50 -25.21
C TYR A 365 19.09 -42.46 -25.68
N ASP A 366 17.83 -42.20 -25.30
CA ASP A 366 16.70 -43.07 -25.64
C ASP A 366 16.58 -43.24 -27.16
N LYS A 367 16.80 -42.16 -27.93
CA LYS A 367 16.82 -42.21 -29.38
C LYS A 367 18.01 -43.00 -29.92
N ALA A 368 19.22 -42.79 -29.39
CA ALA A 368 20.41 -43.52 -29.82
C ALA A 368 20.27 -45.03 -29.57
N GLU A 369 19.68 -45.42 -28.43
CA GLU A 369 19.42 -46.81 -28.07
C GLU A 369 18.31 -47.42 -28.93
N ALA A 370 17.20 -46.71 -29.13
CA ALA A 370 16.07 -47.20 -29.93
C ALA A 370 16.41 -47.36 -31.43
N ASP A 371 17.12 -46.39 -32.00
CA ASP A 371 17.48 -46.38 -33.42
C ASP A 371 18.82 -47.09 -33.70
N ASN A 372 19.55 -47.48 -32.65
CA ASN A 372 20.91 -48.01 -32.70
C ASN A 372 21.85 -47.15 -33.58
N ASP A 373 21.82 -45.83 -33.36
CA ASP A 373 22.51 -44.83 -34.17
C ASP A 373 23.74 -44.25 -33.45
N ASP A 374 24.93 -44.61 -33.93
CA ASP A 374 26.21 -44.14 -33.39
C ASP A 374 26.43 -42.63 -33.55
N SER A 375 25.79 -41.97 -34.52
CA SER A 375 25.81 -40.51 -34.64
C SER A 375 25.01 -39.86 -33.52
N VAL A 376 23.83 -40.40 -33.20
CA VAL A 376 23.00 -39.90 -32.09
C VAL A 376 23.65 -40.23 -30.73
N ALA A 377 24.31 -41.39 -30.61
CA ALA A 377 25.09 -41.75 -29.43
C ALA A 377 26.21 -40.73 -29.15
N ARG A 378 26.91 -40.25 -30.18
CA ARG A 378 27.92 -39.18 -30.05
C ARG A 378 27.30 -37.84 -29.63
N GLN A 379 26.13 -37.50 -30.16
CA GLN A 379 25.38 -36.30 -29.74
C GLN A 379 24.98 -36.38 -28.26
N PHE A 380 24.55 -37.54 -27.78
CA PHE A 380 24.27 -37.78 -26.36
C PHE A 380 25.49 -37.52 -25.46
N ILE A 381 26.65 -38.07 -25.80
CA ILE A 381 27.88 -37.87 -24.99
C ILE A 381 28.29 -36.39 -25.01
N ALA A 382 28.19 -35.73 -26.17
CA ALA A 382 28.43 -34.30 -26.29
C ALA A 382 27.43 -33.48 -25.45
N ALA A 383 26.16 -33.88 -25.39
CA ALA A 383 25.15 -33.23 -24.57
C ALA A 383 25.45 -33.34 -23.07
N ILE A 384 25.99 -34.47 -22.58
CA ILE A 384 26.46 -34.59 -21.18
C ILE A 384 27.59 -33.61 -20.89
N ARG A 385 28.54 -33.44 -21.82
CA ARG A 385 29.63 -32.46 -21.69
C ARG A 385 29.06 -31.06 -21.59
N VAL A 386 28.24 -30.65 -22.56
CA VAL A 386 27.61 -29.32 -22.58
C VAL A 386 26.80 -29.07 -21.30
N TYR A 387 26.00 -30.03 -20.87
CA TYR A 387 25.23 -29.91 -19.63
C TYR A 387 26.13 -29.70 -18.40
N SER A 388 27.24 -30.44 -18.32
CA SER A 388 28.21 -30.31 -17.23
C SER A 388 28.91 -28.94 -17.26
N GLU A 389 29.29 -28.47 -18.45
CA GLU A 389 29.85 -27.14 -18.68
C GLU A 389 28.86 -26.05 -18.27
N ASP A 390 27.62 -26.12 -18.72
CA ASP A 390 26.58 -25.12 -18.43
C ASP A 390 26.35 -24.95 -16.93
N LEU A 391 26.26 -26.06 -16.17
CA LEU A 391 26.14 -25.97 -14.71
C LEU A 391 27.38 -25.38 -14.05
N LEU A 392 28.58 -25.78 -14.47
CA LEU A 392 29.84 -25.23 -13.95
C LEU A 392 29.99 -23.74 -14.26
N LYS A 393 29.64 -23.33 -15.49
CA LYS A 393 29.59 -21.93 -15.91
C LYS A 393 28.60 -21.15 -15.07
N CYS A 394 27.39 -21.68 -14.87
CA CYS A 394 26.39 -21.04 -14.01
C CYS A 394 26.92 -20.83 -12.57
N MET A 395 27.65 -21.81 -12.02
CA MET A 395 28.23 -21.68 -10.68
C MET A 395 29.42 -20.71 -10.63
N MET A 396 30.25 -20.62 -11.66
CA MET A 396 31.48 -19.82 -11.61
C MET A 396 31.39 -18.48 -12.35
N ARG A 397 30.25 -18.14 -12.98
CA ARG A 397 30.06 -16.92 -13.80
C ARG A 397 30.41 -15.61 -13.10
N ALA A 398 30.36 -15.56 -11.77
CA ALA A 398 30.71 -14.37 -11.00
C ALA A 398 32.23 -14.19 -10.78
N GLU A 399 33.03 -15.21 -11.05
CA GLU A 399 34.47 -15.23 -10.76
C GLU A 399 35.30 -14.60 -11.88
N SER A 400 34.87 -14.72 -13.15
CA SER A 400 35.52 -14.12 -14.32
C SER A 400 34.61 -14.09 -15.53
N THR A 401 34.77 -13.09 -16.40
CA THR A 401 34.08 -13.00 -17.70
C THR A 401 34.49 -14.11 -18.67
N GLU A 402 35.70 -14.66 -18.50
CA GLU A 402 36.23 -15.73 -19.37
C GLU A 402 35.54 -17.08 -19.15
N ILE A 403 34.84 -17.26 -18.02
CA ILE A 403 34.14 -18.52 -17.67
C ILE A 403 33.15 -18.95 -18.76
N ALA A 404 32.48 -18.00 -19.42
CA ALA A 404 31.50 -18.30 -20.46
C ALA A 404 32.10 -19.10 -21.63
N ASP A 405 33.36 -18.84 -21.96
CA ASP A 405 34.08 -19.42 -23.10
C ASP A 405 34.94 -20.63 -22.71
N MET A 406 35.02 -20.96 -21.42
CA MET A 406 35.82 -22.08 -20.95
C MET A 406 35.22 -23.44 -21.33
N SER A 407 36.10 -24.36 -21.74
CA SER A 407 35.79 -25.78 -21.93
C SER A 407 35.68 -26.52 -20.60
N LEU A 408 35.13 -27.74 -20.60
CA LEU A 408 35.06 -28.59 -19.41
C LEU A 408 36.41 -28.80 -18.72
N ASP A 409 37.51 -28.93 -19.49
CA ASP A 409 38.86 -29.06 -18.95
C ASP A 409 39.33 -27.78 -18.24
N SER A 410 39.06 -26.63 -18.85
CA SER A 410 39.37 -25.33 -18.25
C SER A 410 38.53 -25.08 -16.99
N LEU A 411 37.22 -25.40 -17.03
CA LEU A 411 36.29 -25.24 -15.92
C LEU A 411 36.65 -26.12 -14.72
N ARG A 412 37.04 -27.39 -14.93
CA ARG A 412 37.45 -28.27 -13.80
C ARG A 412 38.72 -27.78 -13.13
N ASN A 413 39.67 -27.23 -13.90
CA ASN A 413 40.91 -26.66 -13.37
C ASN A 413 40.64 -25.37 -12.59
N GLU A 414 39.75 -24.52 -13.09
CA GLU A 414 39.34 -23.29 -12.40
C GLU A 414 38.59 -23.60 -11.10
N LEU A 415 37.68 -24.58 -11.11
CA LEU A 415 37.01 -25.04 -9.90
C LEU A 415 38.01 -25.55 -8.84
N LYS A 416 39.04 -26.28 -9.27
CA LYS A 416 40.13 -26.74 -8.39
C LYS A 416 40.89 -25.55 -7.79
N ARG A 417 41.23 -24.55 -8.60
CA ARG A 417 41.91 -23.31 -8.15
C ARG A 417 41.09 -22.57 -7.10
N LEU A 418 39.80 -22.33 -7.36
CA LEU A 418 38.89 -21.65 -6.41
C LEU A 418 38.80 -22.38 -5.08
N ARG A 419 38.76 -23.72 -5.12
CA ARG A 419 38.76 -24.54 -3.91
C ARG A 419 40.08 -24.45 -3.13
N GLU A 420 41.22 -24.56 -3.79
CA GLU A 420 42.55 -24.46 -3.16
C GLU A 420 42.80 -23.07 -2.57
N ALA A 421 42.23 -22.03 -3.17
CA ALA A 421 42.21 -20.67 -2.65
C ALA A 421 41.18 -20.44 -1.53
N HIS A 422 40.45 -21.48 -1.09
CA HIS A 422 39.41 -21.41 -0.06
C HIS A 422 38.27 -20.42 -0.33
N VAL A 423 37.98 -20.13 -1.61
CA VAL A 423 36.87 -19.25 -2.02
C VAL A 423 35.53 -19.92 -1.69
N ALA A 424 34.62 -19.20 -1.03
CA ALA A 424 33.26 -19.70 -0.75
C ALA A 424 32.35 -19.53 -1.98
N PRO A 425 31.47 -20.51 -2.30
CA PRO A 425 31.17 -21.74 -1.57
C PRO A 425 32.04 -22.95 -2.01
N PHE A 426 32.97 -22.75 -2.94
CA PHE A 426 33.79 -23.81 -3.57
C PHE A 426 34.72 -24.53 -2.59
N ASN A 427 35.00 -23.94 -1.43
CA ASN A 427 35.74 -24.56 -0.34
C ASN A 427 34.99 -25.70 0.38
N ARG A 428 33.69 -25.90 0.13
CA ARG A 428 32.87 -26.93 0.79
C ARG A 428 33.18 -28.34 0.30
N GLN A 429 32.83 -29.34 1.14
CA GLN A 429 33.10 -30.76 0.88
C GLN A 429 32.48 -31.26 -0.44
N VAL A 430 31.28 -30.80 -0.80
CA VAL A 430 30.61 -31.21 -2.05
C VAL A 430 31.47 -30.87 -3.28
N PHE A 431 32.13 -29.71 -3.29
CA PHE A 431 33.02 -29.32 -4.38
C PHE A 431 34.35 -30.07 -4.37
N LYS A 432 34.84 -30.51 -3.19
CA LYS A 432 35.98 -31.43 -3.12
C LYS A 432 35.69 -32.73 -3.87
N GLU A 433 34.51 -33.29 -3.66
CA GLU A 433 34.09 -34.53 -4.30
C GLU A 433 33.83 -34.36 -5.79
N LEU A 434 33.25 -33.23 -6.19
CA LEU A 434 33.05 -32.91 -7.61
C LEU A 434 34.39 -32.74 -8.34
N VAL A 435 35.35 -32.00 -7.78
CA VAL A 435 36.69 -31.84 -8.36
C VAL A 435 37.39 -33.20 -8.49
N ALA A 436 37.31 -34.04 -7.45
CA ALA A 436 37.88 -35.38 -7.50
C ALA A 436 37.28 -36.20 -8.65
N MET A 437 35.96 -36.13 -8.86
CA MET A 437 35.29 -36.82 -9.96
C MET A 437 35.73 -36.30 -11.35
N LEU A 438 35.86 -34.98 -11.51
CA LEU A 438 36.17 -34.37 -12.81
C LEU A 438 37.64 -34.54 -13.25
N ILE A 439 38.60 -34.63 -12.31
CA ILE A 439 40.05 -34.61 -12.62
C ILE A 439 40.71 -36.00 -12.57
N GLY A 440 40.15 -36.98 -11.87
CA GLY A 440 40.76 -38.32 -11.85
C GLY A 440 39.91 -39.46 -11.29
N GLY A 441 38.90 -39.16 -10.48
CA GLY A 441 38.00 -40.16 -9.89
C GLY A 441 36.94 -40.70 -10.86
N GLY A 442 36.60 -39.96 -11.93
CA GLY A 442 35.61 -40.37 -12.93
C GLY A 442 36.12 -41.32 -14.01
N GLY A 443 37.38 -41.77 -13.94
CA GLY A 443 37.91 -42.85 -14.76
C GLY A 443 37.88 -42.62 -16.27
N LYS A 444 37.64 -43.70 -17.02
CA LYS A 444 37.63 -43.72 -18.49
C LYS A 444 36.44 -42.94 -19.05
N GLU A 445 35.31 -43.03 -18.38
CA GLU A 445 34.02 -42.44 -18.74
C GLU A 445 34.13 -40.92 -18.78
N MET A 446 34.73 -40.30 -17.76
CA MET A 446 34.96 -38.85 -17.72
C MET A 446 35.92 -38.37 -18.82
N ASN A 447 36.95 -39.16 -19.15
CA ASN A 447 37.86 -38.84 -20.24
C ASN A 447 37.15 -38.86 -21.60
N ILE A 448 36.29 -39.86 -21.84
CA ILE A 448 35.46 -39.93 -23.06
C ILE A 448 34.56 -38.69 -23.17
N ILE A 449 33.89 -38.29 -22.08
CA ILE A 449 33.05 -37.08 -22.06
C ILE A 449 33.87 -35.85 -22.45
N ASN A 450 35.07 -35.67 -21.89
CA ASN A 450 35.91 -34.50 -22.15
C ASN A 450 36.48 -34.46 -23.59
N GLU A 451 36.85 -35.61 -24.16
CA GLU A 451 37.50 -35.70 -25.47
C GLU A 451 36.54 -35.59 -26.68
N THR A 452 35.23 -35.51 -26.46
CA THR A 452 34.20 -35.46 -27.51
C THR A 452 34.38 -34.35 -28.56
N HIS A 453 35.12 -33.28 -28.26
CA HIS A 453 35.36 -32.15 -29.16
C HIS A 453 36.67 -32.25 -29.97
N HIS A 454 37.52 -33.26 -29.70
CA HIS A 454 38.84 -33.36 -30.31
C HIS A 454 38.97 -34.42 -31.40
N LYS A 455 37.97 -35.28 -31.61
CA LYS A 455 38.02 -36.34 -32.62
C LYS A 455 36.63 -36.64 -33.17
N ASP A 456 36.47 -36.62 -34.50
CA ASP A 456 35.50 -37.47 -35.21
C ASP A 456 35.91 -38.93 -35.02
N ASN A 457 35.86 -39.39 -33.77
CA ASN A 457 36.23 -40.75 -33.43
C ASN A 457 35.04 -41.63 -33.81
N GLU A 458 35.11 -42.25 -34.99
CA GLU A 458 34.22 -43.33 -35.45
C GLU A 458 34.18 -44.54 -34.49
N THR A 459 34.93 -44.49 -33.39
CA THR A 459 35.05 -45.51 -32.34
C THR A 459 34.11 -45.30 -31.15
N LEU A 460 33.38 -44.17 -31.10
CA LEU A 460 32.35 -43.90 -30.09
C LEU A 460 30.98 -44.23 -30.66
N GLY A 461 30.37 -45.30 -30.16
CA GLY A 461 29.04 -45.76 -30.57
C GLY A 461 28.10 -46.01 -29.39
N VAL A 462 26.97 -46.65 -29.68
CA VAL A 462 25.89 -46.93 -28.70
C VAL A 462 26.43 -47.70 -27.48
N ALA A 463 27.37 -48.63 -27.65
CA ALA A 463 27.96 -49.38 -26.55
C ALA A 463 28.67 -48.48 -25.51
N GLN A 464 29.43 -47.47 -25.95
CA GLN A 464 30.05 -46.51 -25.05
C GLN A 464 28.99 -45.58 -24.43
N ALA A 465 27.94 -45.22 -25.18
CA ALA A 465 26.84 -44.42 -24.64
C ALA A 465 26.14 -45.12 -23.46
N VAL A 466 25.96 -46.44 -23.49
CA VAL A 466 25.39 -47.22 -22.36
C VAL A 466 26.24 -47.08 -21.09
N ASP A 467 27.56 -47.24 -21.20
CA ASP A 467 28.47 -47.09 -20.05
C ASP A 467 28.48 -45.65 -19.53
N ILE A 468 28.50 -44.66 -20.43
CA ILE A 468 28.43 -43.24 -20.08
C ILE A 468 27.10 -42.90 -19.42
N LYS A 469 25.97 -43.44 -19.89
CA LYS A 469 24.65 -43.25 -19.29
C LYS A 469 24.60 -43.78 -17.87
N ARG A 470 25.15 -44.98 -17.63
CA ARG A 470 25.26 -45.55 -16.28
C ARG A 470 26.11 -44.68 -15.36
N PHE A 471 27.24 -44.15 -15.85
CA PHE A 471 28.09 -43.24 -15.09
C PHE A 471 27.39 -41.90 -14.81
N TRP A 472 26.71 -41.34 -15.81
CA TRP A 472 25.93 -40.12 -15.72
C TRP A 472 24.86 -40.21 -14.63
N ASP A 473 24.00 -41.22 -14.69
CA ASP A 473 22.84 -41.35 -13.79
C ASP A 473 23.26 -41.61 -12.34
N ASN A 474 24.26 -42.46 -12.13
CA ASN A 474 24.61 -42.95 -10.80
C ASN A 474 25.72 -42.14 -10.11
N GLN A 475 26.52 -41.38 -10.86
CA GLN A 475 27.71 -40.71 -10.31
C GLN A 475 27.78 -39.23 -10.64
N LEU A 476 27.86 -38.87 -11.93
CA LEU A 476 28.15 -37.48 -12.33
C LEU A 476 26.97 -36.54 -12.10
N ARG A 477 25.76 -36.89 -12.57
CA ARG A 477 24.56 -36.07 -12.42
C ARG A 477 24.22 -35.77 -10.94
N PRO A 478 24.20 -36.76 -10.02
CA PRO A 478 23.93 -36.49 -8.61
C PRO A 478 24.94 -35.51 -7.97
N LYS A 479 26.24 -35.65 -8.26
CA LYS A 479 27.27 -34.75 -7.69
C LYS A 479 27.19 -33.34 -8.26
N LEU A 480 26.97 -33.20 -9.58
CA LEU A 480 26.76 -31.89 -10.21
C LEU A 480 25.53 -31.19 -9.66
N HIS A 481 24.39 -31.88 -9.56
CA HIS A 481 23.16 -31.31 -9.03
C HIS A 481 23.29 -30.94 -7.54
N GLN A 482 24.00 -31.74 -6.76
CA GLN A 482 24.28 -31.42 -5.35
C GLN A 482 25.16 -30.17 -5.24
N ALA A 483 26.21 -30.05 -6.04
CA ALA A 483 27.07 -28.87 -6.07
C ALA A 483 26.30 -27.62 -6.52
N PHE A 484 25.50 -27.73 -7.58
CA PHE A 484 24.65 -26.66 -8.09
C PHE A 484 23.64 -26.19 -7.04
N HIS A 485 23.01 -27.12 -6.32
CA HIS A 485 22.11 -26.79 -5.22
C HIS A 485 22.81 -26.00 -4.10
N VAL A 486 24.01 -26.45 -3.68
CA VAL A 486 24.81 -25.76 -2.66
C VAL A 486 25.22 -24.37 -3.13
N TYR A 487 25.61 -24.22 -4.41
CA TYR A 487 25.94 -22.92 -5.00
C TYR A 487 24.72 -22.00 -5.05
N ALA A 488 23.60 -22.45 -5.63
CA ALA A 488 22.39 -21.65 -5.77
C ALA A 488 21.88 -21.14 -4.42
N GLN A 489 21.96 -21.98 -3.38
CA GLN A 489 21.69 -21.56 -2.01
C GLN A 489 22.69 -20.49 -1.55
N PHE A 490 23.99 -20.72 -1.71
CA PHE A 490 25.00 -19.71 -1.35
C PHE A 490 24.78 -18.37 -2.05
N GLU A 491 24.52 -18.37 -3.35
CA GLU A 491 24.25 -17.17 -4.14
C GLU A 491 23.00 -16.45 -3.62
N ALA A 492 21.93 -17.17 -3.26
CA ALA A 492 20.73 -16.57 -2.67
C ALA A 492 21.03 -15.83 -1.34
N PHE A 493 22.01 -16.28 -0.55
CA PHE A 493 22.37 -15.68 0.73
C PHE A 493 23.49 -14.63 0.64
N SER A 494 24.44 -14.79 -0.28
CA SER A 494 25.70 -14.04 -0.30
C SER A 494 25.96 -13.30 -1.63
N GLY A 495 25.26 -13.66 -2.72
CA GLY A 495 25.46 -13.11 -4.07
C GLY A 495 24.79 -11.75 -4.28
N GLU A 496 24.99 -11.10 -5.44
CA GLU A 496 24.32 -9.84 -5.79
C GLU A 496 23.51 -9.97 -7.10
N PRO A 497 22.19 -9.62 -7.10
CA PRO A 497 21.44 -9.02 -6.00
C PRO A 497 21.19 -10.04 -4.88
N ARG A 498 21.46 -9.62 -3.63
CA ARG A 498 21.12 -10.43 -2.46
C ARG A 498 19.61 -10.52 -2.39
N MET A 499 19.08 -11.66 -1.95
CA MET A 499 17.66 -11.77 -1.62
C MET A 499 17.26 -10.81 -0.46
N PHE A 500 18.22 -10.25 0.27
CA PHE A 500 17.97 -9.36 1.42
C PHE A 500 19.12 -8.36 1.67
N ALA A 501 18.78 -7.18 2.19
CA ALA A 501 19.73 -6.15 2.55
C ALA A 501 20.38 -6.43 3.92
N TRP A 502 21.69 -6.21 4.03
CA TRP A 502 22.37 -6.21 5.33
C TRP A 502 22.01 -4.92 6.09
N ARG A 503 21.58 -5.05 7.35
CA ARG A 503 21.22 -3.92 8.22
C ARG A 503 21.91 -4.07 9.57
N GLU A 504 22.44 -2.98 10.11
CA GLU A 504 22.87 -2.92 11.51
C GLU A 504 21.66 -2.73 12.42
N ASN A 505 21.65 -3.36 13.58
CA ASN A 505 20.58 -3.17 14.55
C ASN A 505 20.64 -1.78 15.16
N VAL A 506 19.57 -1.01 14.94
CA VAL A 506 19.43 0.36 15.45
C VAL A 506 18.34 0.50 16.50
N ILE A 507 17.57 -0.56 16.78
CA ILE A 507 16.49 -0.58 17.77
C ILE A 507 16.76 -1.57 18.92
N ALA A 508 16.30 -1.20 20.12
CA ALA A 508 16.35 -2.03 21.32
C ALA A 508 15.01 -2.75 21.56
N PHE A 509 15.03 -3.82 22.37
CA PHE A 509 13.79 -4.46 22.81
C PHE A 509 12.91 -3.51 23.66
N PRO A 510 11.57 -3.66 23.60
CA PRO A 510 10.65 -2.91 24.44
C PRO A 510 10.81 -3.25 25.93
N ALA A 511 10.15 -2.48 26.81
CA ALA A 511 10.16 -2.73 28.26
C ALA A 511 9.56 -4.12 28.57
N GLY A 512 10.33 -4.96 29.28
CA GLY A 512 10.03 -6.38 29.49
C GLY A 512 9.48 -6.77 30.87
N HIS A 513 9.41 -5.84 31.83
CA HIS A 513 8.77 -6.04 33.14
C HIS A 513 9.27 -7.24 33.98
N ARG A 514 10.57 -7.54 33.89
CA ARG A 514 11.24 -8.67 34.57
C ARG A 514 10.93 -8.83 36.06
N ASP A 515 10.92 -7.73 36.81
CA ASP A 515 10.75 -7.77 38.27
C ASP A 515 9.34 -8.25 38.68
N ALA A 516 8.33 -7.92 37.87
CA ALA A 516 6.95 -8.38 38.09
C ALA A 516 6.83 -9.90 37.88
N LEU A 517 7.40 -10.43 36.79
CA LEU A 517 7.40 -11.88 36.52
C LEU A 517 8.15 -12.68 37.59
N LYS A 518 9.24 -12.14 38.11
CA LYS A 518 10.05 -12.77 39.17
C LYS A 518 9.28 -12.94 40.48
N ALA A 519 8.29 -12.07 40.75
CA ALA A 519 7.47 -12.14 41.96
C ALA A 519 6.42 -13.27 41.91
N LEU A 520 6.04 -13.72 40.72
CA LEU A 520 5.03 -14.76 40.54
C LEU A 520 5.57 -16.16 40.84
N THR A 521 4.72 -16.99 41.46
CA THR A 521 5.03 -18.41 41.73
C THR A 521 3.96 -19.27 41.07
N LEU A 522 4.39 -20.14 40.17
CA LEU A 522 3.54 -21.09 39.44
C LEU A 522 3.61 -22.45 40.10
N MET A 523 2.56 -23.26 39.98
CA MET A 523 2.52 -24.60 40.55
C MET A 523 2.42 -25.65 39.44
N LYS A 524 3.39 -26.55 39.41
CA LYS A 524 3.38 -27.75 38.58
C LYS A 524 2.57 -28.83 39.31
N THR A 525 1.41 -29.17 38.75
CA THR A 525 0.37 -29.90 39.46
C THR A 525 0.08 -31.28 38.87
N GLY A 526 0.57 -31.61 37.68
CA GLY A 526 0.29 -32.91 37.08
C GLY A 526 0.82 -33.11 35.66
N ILE A 527 0.28 -34.13 34.99
CA ILE A 527 0.60 -34.56 33.63
C ILE A 527 -0.67 -34.53 32.76
N ALA A 528 -0.52 -34.14 31.50
CA ALA A 528 -1.49 -34.20 30.42
C ALA A 528 -1.02 -35.20 29.34
N ALA A 529 -1.48 -36.45 29.38
CA ALA A 529 -1.03 -37.51 28.46
C ALA A 529 -2.06 -37.81 27.36
N ALA A 530 -1.64 -38.31 26.20
CA ALA A 530 -2.58 -38.83 25.18
C ALA A 530 -3.36 -40.05 25.72
N ALA A 531 -4.68 -40.08 25.57
CA ALA A 531 -5.53 -41.07 26.26
C ALA A 531 -5.53 -42.49 25.66
N LYS A 532 -5.24 -42.66 24.35
CA LYS A 532 -5.48 -43.95 23.65
C LYS A 532 -4.27 -44.59 22.96
N SER A 533 -3.08 -43.98 22.95
CA SER A 533 -1.99 -44.42 22.05
C SER A 533 -0.56 -44.47 22.61
N ASP A 534 -0.36 -44.41 23.93
CA ASP A 534 1.00 -44.32 24.53
C ASP A 534 1.89 -43.24 23.86
N GLY A 535 1.26 -42.14 23.40
CA GLY A 535 1.94 -41.01 22.77
C GLY A 535 2.28 -41.16 21.27
N ARG A 536 1.83 -42.21 20.57
CA ARG A 536 2.20 -42.46 19.16
C ARG A 536 1.29 -41.78 18.12
N ALA A 537 0.06 -41.45 18.48
CA ALA A 537 -0.88 -40.70 17.62
C ALA A 537 -1.64 -39.65 18.46
N GLY A 538 -1.58 -38.38 18.04
CA GLY A 538 -2.36 -37.31 18.63
C GLY A 538 -3.78 -37.33 18.06
N ASP A 539 -4.75 -37.81 18.83
CA ASP A 539 -6.18 -37.78 18.52
C ASP A 539 -6.88 -36.54 19.11
N GLY A 540 -6.13 -35.70 19.84
CA GLY A 540 -6.64 -34.55 20.58
C GLY A 540 -7.33 -34.93 21.89
N ILE A 541 -7.26 -36.20 22.31
CA ILE A 541 -7.81 -36.72 23.57
C ILE A 541 -6.70 -36.71 24.62
N VAL A 542 -6.96 -36.04 25.75
CA VAL A 542 -6.00 -35.82 26.84
C VAL A 542 -6.49 -36.45 28.14
N THR A 543 -5.63 -37.21 28.80
CA THR A 543 -5.81 -37.64 30.19
C THR A 543 -5.03 -36.69 31.10
N LEU A 544 -5.71 -35.99 32.00
CA LEU A 544 -5.04 -35.19 33.04
C LEU A 544 -4.94 -36.00 34.32
N LYS A 545 -3.71 -36.19 34.81
CA LYS A 545 -3.40 -36.83 36.09
C LYS A 545 -2.72 -35.81 36.99
N GLU A 546 -3.36 -35.45 38.09
CA GLU A 546 -2.74 -34.60 39.12
C GLU A 546 -1.77 -35.41 39.99
N TRP A 547 -0.73 -34.74 40.47
CA TRP A 547 0.24 -35.28 41.41
C TRP A 547 -0.19 -35.05 42.85
N GLU A 548 0.27 -35.90 43.77
CA GLU A 548 -0.01 -35.77 45.20
C GLU A 548 0.59 -34.50 45.83
N SER A 549 1.68 -33.99 45.26
CA SER A 549 2.34 -32.75 45.68
C SER A 549 2.67 -31.87 44.48
N ALA A 550 2.35 -30.58 44.58
CA ALA A 550 2.66 -29.60 43.54
C ALA A 550 4.06 -28.99 43.72
N GLU A 551 4.80 -28.82 42.63
CA GLU A 551 6.16 -28.24 42.64
C GLU A 551 6.11 -26.75 42.26
N PRO A 552 6.68 -25.82 43.06
CA PRO A 552 6.70 -24.40 42.73
C PRO A 552 7.75 -24.05 41.67
N ILE A 553 7.40 -23.17 40.72
CA ILE A 553 8.27 -22.66 39.65
C ILE A 553 8.29 -21.13 39.69
N LYS A 554 9.47 -20.53 39.49
CA LYS A 554 9.66 -19.07 39.43
C LYS A 554 10.39 -18.63 38.17
N LEU A 555 9.88 -17.59 37.52
CA LEU A 555 10.43 -17.03 36.28
C LEU A 555 11.46 -15.92 36.58
N PHE A 556 12.69 -16.30 36.97
CA PHE A 556 13.67 -15.35 37.51
C PHE A 556 14.21 -14.28 36.56
N ASN A 557 14.48 -14.62 35.30
CA ASN A 557 15.09 -13.72 34.32
C ASN A 557 14.33 -13.80 32.98
N HIS A 558 13.04 -13.47 33.05
CA HIS A 558 12.12 -13.49 31.92
C HIS A 558 11.54 -12.11 31.72
N ASP A 559 11.22 -11.78 30.47
CA ASP A 559 10.44 -10.60 30.11
C ASP A 559 9.09 -11.04 29.53
N VAL A 560 8.11 -10.14 29.55
CA VAL A 560 6.82 -10.32 28.88
C VAL A 560 6.59 -9.22 27.86
N TYR A 561 6.12 -9.61 26.68
CA TYR A 561 5.74 -8.69 25.63
C TYR A 561 4.38 -9.04 25.05
N GLN A 562 3.71 -8.09 24.40
CA GLN A 562 2.45 -8.33 23.69
C GLN A 562 2.73 -8.53 22.19
N LEU A 563 2.17 -9.59 21.60
CA LEU A 563 2.27 -9.86 20.17
C LEU A 563 1.37 -8.90 19.40
N ALA A 564 1.92 -8.17 18.43
CA ALA A 564 1.22 -7.16 17.64
C ALA A 564 0.91 -7.59 16.20
N ALA A 565 1.49 -8.70 15.74
CA ALA A 565 1.29 -9.25 14.40
C ALA A 565 1.03 -10.77 14.45
N ALA A 566 0.27 -11.29 13.48
CA ALA A 566 -0.04 -12.72 13.38
C ALA A 566 1.16 -13.50 12.81
N THR A 567 2.25 -13.59 13.57
CA THR A 567 3.53 -14.17 13.11
C THR A 567 3.89 -15.48 13.81
N LEU A 568 3.09 -15.92 14.79
CA LEU A 568 3.32 -17.10 15.62
C LEU A 568 2.11 -18.05 15.66
N ASP A 569 1.18 -17.96 14.70
CA ASP A 569 0.03 -18.86 14.70
C ASP A 569 0.46 -20.31 14.41
N PRO A 570 -0.24 -21.33 14.96
CA PRO A 570 -1.38 -21.24 15.88
C PRO A 570 -0.95 -21.07 17.35
N VAL A 571 0.34 -20.93 17.64
CA VAL A 571 0.92 -20.94 18.98
C VAL A 571 0.58 -19.68 19.80
N ALA A 572 0.52 -18.52 19.15
CA ALA A 572 0.14 -17.25 19.75
C ALA A 572 -0.56 -16.35 18.73
N GLY A 573 -1.68 -15.74 19.09
CA GLY A 573 -2.43 -14.80 18.25
C GLY A 573 -2.16 -13.33 18.58
N ILE A 574 -2.61 -12.41 17.72
CA ILE A 574 -2.48 -10.97 17.95
C ILE A 574 -3.12 -10.59 19.29
N GLY A 575 -2.38 -9.87 20.12
CA GLY A 575 -2.79 -9.41 21.44
C GLY A 575 -2.43 -10.35 22.59
N ASP A 576 -2.04 -11.61 22.30
CA ASP A 576 -1.53 -12.54 23.32
C ASP A 576 -0.17 -12.10 23.86
N PHE A 577 0.16 -12.56 25.06
CA PHE A 577 1.41 -12.18 25.73
C PHE A 577 2.45 -13.29 25.60
N LEU A 578 3.67 -12.93 25.19
CA LEU A 578 4.81 -13.80 25.03
C LEU A 578 5.72 -13.69 26.25
N ILE A 579 6.03 -14.82 26.89
CA ILE A 579 7.04 -14.90 27.93
C ILE A 579 8.36 -15.27 27.27
N VAL A 580 9.37 -14.41 27.41
CA VAL A 580 10.70 -14.62 26.83
C VAL A 580 11.76 -14.82 27.89
N SER A 581 12.69 -15.73 27.66
CA SER A 581 13.87 -15.91 28.50
C SER A 581 15.04 -15.07 27.97
N ASN A 582 15.71 -14.39 28.90
CA ASN A 582 16.88 -13.56 28.62
C ASN A 582 18.22 -14.33 28.63
N TYR A 583 18.19 -15.64 28.89
CA TYR A 583 19.40 -16.44 29.06
C TYR A 583 19.32 -17.84 28.43
N ALA A 584 18.12 -18.31 28.06
CA ALA A 584 17.96 -19.62 27.46
C ALA A 584 18.70 -19.70 26.10
N PRO A 585 19.44 -20.78 25.82
CA PRO A 585 20.11 -20.96 24.55
C PRO A 585 19.08 -21.11 23.42
N ILE A 586 19.33 -20.40 22.32
CA ILE A 586 18.53 -20.48 21.10
C ILE A 586 19.00 -21.69 20.31
N THR A 587 18.07 -22.59 20.02
CA THR A 587 18.31 -23.81 19.24
C THR A 587 17.56 -23.74 17.91
N LYS A 588 17.91 -24.64 16.99
CA LYS A 588 17.17 -24.81 15.73
C LYS A 588 15.68 -25.01 16.02
N HIS A 589 14.83 -24.22 15.36
CA HIS A 589 13.36 -24.19 15.52
C HIS A 589 12.82 -23.52 16.80
N SER A 590 13.67 -22.85 17.60
CA SER A 590 13.21 -22.03 18.72
C SER A 590 12.27 -20.91 18.25
N LEU A 591 11.23 -20.62 19.03
CA LEU A 591 10.48 -19.38 18.87
C LEU A 591 11.27 -18.25 19.53
N VAL A 592 11.42 -17.10 18.86
CA VAL A 592 12.26 -16.00 19.35
C VAL A 592 11.58 -14.65 19.13
N VAL A 593 11.89 -13.71 20.03
CA VAL A 593 11.75 -12.28 19.77
C VAL A 593 13.12 -11.74 19.39
N ALA A 594 13.23 -11.06 18.26
CA ALA A 594 14.49 -10.60 17.70
C ALA A 594 14.43 -9.12 17.32
N THR A 595 15.56 -8.40 17.41
CA THR A 595 15.73 -7.12 16.74
C THR A 595 16.60 -7.32 15.50
N PHE A 596 16.20 -6.72 14.38
CA PHE A 596 17.00 -6.70 13.15
C PHE A 596 16.80 -5.38 12.39
N GLY A 597 17.87 -4.60 12.19
CA GLY A 597 17.73 -3.28 11.58
C GLY A 597 16.86 -2.35 12.43
N GLU A 598 15.76 -1.88 11.83
CA GLU A 598 14.71 -1.06 12.46
C GLU A 598 13.52 -1.91 12.96
N GLN A 599 13.59 -3.24 12.83
CA GLN A 599 12.45 -4.14 13.07
C GLN A 599 12.56 -4.86 14.41
N ILE A 600 11.39 -5.07 15.04
CA ILE A 600 11.21 -5.98 16.18
C ILE A 600 10.31 -7.13 15.72
N LEU A 601 10.85 -8.34 15.76
CA LEU A 601 10.27 -9.53 15.17
C LEU A 601 9.91 -10.56 16.24
N ALA A 602 8.81 -11.31 16.04
CA ALA A 602 8.44 -12.50 16.80
C ALA A 602 8.27 -13.66 15.80
N ARG A 603 9.28 -14.53 15.71
CA ARG A 603 9.42 -15.48 14.61
C ARG A 603 10.01 -16.81 15.07
N ARG A 604 9.91 -17.84 14.23
CA ARG A 604 10.61 -19.12 14.41
C ARG A 604 12.02 -19.01 13.84
N HIS A 605 13.01 -19.23 14.70
CA HIS A 605 14.43 -19.29 14.37
C HIS A 605 14.76 -20.60 13.64
N SER A 606 15.34 -20.49 12.46
CA SER A 606 15.84 -21.64 11.69
C SER A 606 17.28 -21.43 11.29
N GLU A 607 18.07 -22.49 11.46
CA GLU A 607 19.45 -22.56 11.01
C GLU A 607 19.57 -23.54 9.85
N THR A 608 20.45 -23.24 8.91
CA THR A 608 20.82 -24.16 7.83
C THR A 608 22.27 -24.58 7.98
N ASP A 609 22.52 -25.88 7.94
CA ASP A 609 23.88 -26.45 8.02
C ASP A 609 24.75 -25.99 6.85
N LEU A 610 24.10 -25.53 5.77
CA LEU A 610 24.75 -24.98 4.59
C LEU A 610 25.28 -23.58 4.84
N HIS A 611 24.73 -22.79 5.76
CA HIS A 611 25.18 -21.41 6.06
C HIS A 611 25.15 -21.16 7.56
N PRO A 612 26.13 -21.71 8.31
CA PRO A 612 26.12 -21.67 9.76
C PRO A 612 26.20 -20.26 10.37
N THR A 613 26.62 -19.26 9.57
CA THR A 613 26.70 -17.85 9.96
C THR A 613 25.39 -17.08 9.74
N MET A 614 24.41 -17.68 9.06
CA MET A 614 23.13 -17.05 8.73
C MET A 614 22.00 -17.69 9.53
N THR A 615 20.98 -16.90 9.83
CA THR A 615 19.73 -17.34 10.46
C THR A 615 18.56 -16.91 9.60
N VAL A 616 17.54 -17.75 9.54
CA VAL A 616 16.26 -17.44 8.90
C VAL A 616 15.19 -17.36 9.99
N LEU A 617 14.56 -16.20 10.10
CA LEU A 617 13.43 -15.94 10.98
C LEU A 617 12.14 -16.06 10.17
N THR A 618 11.35 -17.09 10.44
CA THR A 618 10.13 -17.40 9.69
C THR A 618 8.89 -17.06 10.50
N GLY A 619 7.92 -16.40 9.88
CA GLY A 619 6.62 -16.16 10.50
C GLY A 619 5.66 -17.29 10.14
N GLN A 620 4.72 -17.55 11.03
CA GLN A 620 3.64 -18.51 10.82
C GLN A 620 2.33 -17.79 11.05
N THR A 621 1.40 -17.93 10.11
CA THR A 621 0.05 -17.39 10.23
C THR A 621 -0.96 -18.41 9.73
N LEU A 622 -2.16 -18.38 10.28
CA LEU A 622 -3.32 -19.09 9.71
C LEU A 622 -3.90 -18.36 8.49
N GLU A 623 -3.58 -17.07 8.30
CA GLU A 623 -4.07 -16.22 7.21
C GLU A 623 -3.05 -16.11 6.05
N PRO A 624 -3.20 -16.85 4.94
CA PRO A 624 -2.15 -16.94 3.92
C PRO A 624 -1.76 -15.60 3.28
N HIS A 625 -2.70 -14.65 3.22
CA HIS A 625 -2.48 -13.30 2.67
C HIS A 625 -1.67 -12.39 3.61
N GLN A 626 -1.55 -12.77 4.88
CA GLN A 626 -0.80 -12.02 5.89
C GLN A 626 0.51 -12.72 6.26
N LEU A 627 0.90 -13.77 5.53
CA LEU A 627 2.13 -14.52 5.81
C LEU A 627 3.33 -13.57 5.69
N PRO A 628 4.00 -13.28 6.81
CA PRO A 628 4.99 -12.23 6.79
C PRO A 628 6.30 -12.79 6.25
N GLN A 629 6.96 -12.04 5.37
CA GLN A 629 8.14 -12.52 4.66
C GLN A 629 9.21 -13.04 5.63
N PRO A 630 9.91 -14.14 5.31
CA PRO A 630 11.05 -14.59 6.11
C PRO A 630 12.14 -13.52 6.17
N VAL A 631 12.66 -13.26 7.37
CA VAL A 631 13.80 -12.37 7.55
C VAL A 631 15.07 -13.19 7.63
N ILE A 632 15.97 -12.98 6.69
CA ILE A 632 17.27 -13.65 6.67
C ILE A 632 18.32 -12.66 7.16
N ALA A 633 19.08 -13.04 8.18
CA ALA A 633 20.06 -12.14 8.79
C ALA A 633 21.32 -12.89 9.28
N PRO A 634 22.50 -12.24 9.28
CA PRO A 634 23.70 -12.78 9.91
C PRO A 634 23.50 -12.97 11.42
N LYS A 635 23.94 -14.12 11.96
CA LYS A 635 23.80 -14.45 13.39
C LYS A 635 24.40 -13.37 14.30
N GLU A 636 25.57 -12.86 13.93
CA GLU A 636 26.29 -11.83 14.68
C GLU A 636 25.58 -10.47 14.74
N LYS A 637 24.65 -10.22 13.81
CA LYS A 637 23.89 -8.97 13.75
C LYS A 637 22.52 -9.06 14.42
N LEU A 638 22.06 -10.26 14.75
CA LEU A 638 20.77 -10.46 15.42
C LEU A 638 20.92 -10.44 16.94
N GLN A 639 20.11 -9.63 17.61
CA GLN A 639 19.85 -9.81 19.03
C GLN A 639 18.55 -10.58 19.20
N GLN A 640 18.56 -11.64 20.01
CA GLN A 640 17.43 -12.56 20.12
C GLN A 640 17.20 -12.95 21.58
N LYS A 641 15.92 -13.10 21.93
CA LYS A 641 15.45 -13.66 23.20
C LYS A 641 14.53 -14.84 22.87
N LYS A 642 14.69 -15.95 23.58
CA LYS A 642 13.90 -17.16 23.32
C LYS A 642 12.50 -17.01 23.91
N ILE A 643 11.45 -17.28 23.14
CA ILE A 643 10.08 -17.38 23.67
C ILE A 643 9.96 -18.73 24.37
N VAL A 644 9.63 -18.69 25.66
CA VAL A 644 9.49 -19.88 26.51
C VAL A 644 8.05 -20.11 26.98
N GLY A 645 7.12 -19.23 26.61
CA GLY A 645 5.70 -19.44 26.83
C GLY A 645 4.82 -18.37 26.21
N THR A 646 3.52 -18.64 26.18
CA THR A 646 2.47 -17.75 25.66
C THR A 646 1.29 -17.74 26.63
N LEU A 647 0.67 -16.57 26.83
CA LEU A 647 -0.57 -16.39 27.58
C LEU A 647 -1.69 -15.92 26.65
N PHE A 648 -2.81 -16.63 26.65
CA PHE A 648 -3.95 -16.41 25.76
C PHE A 648 -4.90 -15.33 26.30
N VAL A 649 -4.43 -14.08 26.29
CA VAL A 649 -5.11 -12.92 26.88
C VAL A 649 -5.69 -11.94 25.85
N SER A 650 -5.53 -12.20 24.56
CA SER A 650 -6.02 -11.35 23.45
C SER A 650 -7.49 -10.89 23.58
N HIS A 651 -8.37 -11.75 24.09
CA HIS A 651 -9.79 -11.44 24.33
C HIS A 651 -10.08 -10.36 25.40
N VAL A 652 -9.16 -10.08 26.32
CA VAL A 652 -9.31 -9.06 27.40
C VAL A 652 -8.23 -7.99 27.34
N ALA A 653 -7.09 -8.28 26.72
CA ALA A 653 -6.04 -7.32 26.49
C ALA A 653 -6.51 -6.24 25.50
N SER A 654 -6.05 -5.01 25.69
CA SER A 654 -6.24 -3.97 24.68
C SER A 654 -5.53 -4.36 23.39
N SER A 655 -6.16 -4.10 22.25
CA SER A 655 -5.55 -4.37 20.95
C SER A 655 -4.23 -3.59 20.81
N PRO A 656 -3.14 -4.26 20.43
CA PRO A 656 -1.85 -3.60 20.26
C PRO A 656 -1.91 -2.61 19.08
N PRO A 657 -1.15 -1.50 19.13
CA PRO A 657 -1.08 -0.57 18.01
C PRO A 657 -0.44 -1.27 16.80
N HIS A 658 -1.04 -1.13 15.62
CA HIS A 658 -0.49 -1.68 14.40
C HIS A 658 0.73 -0.87 13.96
N MET A 659 1.92 -1.47 14.03
CA MET A 659 3.18 -0.89 13.59
C MET A 659 3.86 -1.84 12.61
N VAL A 660 4.10 -1.37 11.38
CA VAL A 660 4.57 -2.21 10.25
C VAL A 660 5.85 -2.98 10.58
N ASP A 661 6.78 -2.35 11.31
CA ASP A 661 8.09 -2.93 11.65
C ASP A 661 8.16 -3.51 13.07
N HIS A 662 7.06 -3.56 13.81
CA HIS A 662 7.04 -4.07 15.18
C HIS A 662 5.98 -5.16 15.35
N GLU A 663 6.42 -6.40 15.36
CA GLU A 663 5.60 -7.58 15.64
C GLU A 663 5.36 -7.75 17.14
N VAL A 664 6.10 -7.03 17.98
CA VAL A 664 6.02 -7.12 19.44
C VAL A 664 6.08 -5.74 20.06
N VAL A 665 5.24 -5.50 21.07
CA VAL A 665 5.16 -4.25 21.83
C VAL A 665 5.24 -4.49 23.33
N ALA A 666 5.50 -3.44 24.11
CA ALA A 666 5.48 -3.52 25.56
C ALA A 666 4.06 -3.84 26.07
N VAL A 667 3.98 -4.62 27.15
CA VAL A 667 2.71 -4.89 27.83
C VAL A 667 2.25 -3.65 28.59
N ASN A 668 1.02 -3.21 28.33
CA ASN A 668 0.40 -2.05 28.99
C ASN A 668 -0.31 -2.41 30.30
N ASP A 669 -0.92 -3.60 30.41
CA ASP A 669 -1.62 -4.06 31.61
C ASP A 669 -1.00 -5.36 32.16
N LEU A 670 -0.09 -5.19 33.11
CA LEU A 670 0.55 -6.32 33.80
C LEU A 670 -0.41 -7.10 34.70
N GLY A 671 -1.53 -6.51 35.12
CA GLY A 671 -2.52 -7.19 35.94
C GLY A 671 -3.15 -8.41 35.23
N LEU A 672 -3.15 -8.42 33.89
CA LEU A 672 -3.57 -9.57 33.10
C LEU A 672 -2.59 -10.74 33.19
N VAL A 673 -1.28 -10.47 33.27
CA VAL A 673 -0.25 -11.50 33.48
C VAL A 673 -0.44 -12.15 34.84
N GLU A 674 -0.62 -11.32 35.88
CA GLU A 674 -0.85 -11.80 37.25
C GLU A 674 -2.12 -12.65 37.33
N LYS A 675 -3.23 -12.18 36.75
CA LYS A 675 -4.50 -12.93 36.74
C LYS A 675 -4.41 -14.25 35.98
N ALA A 676 -3.76 -14.27 34.82
CA ALA A 676 -3.62 -15.49 34.01
C ALA A 676 -2.80 -16.54 34.76
N LEU A 677 -1.72 -16.13 35.42
CA LEU A 677 -0.78 -17.03 36.09
C LEU A 677 -1.16 -17.38 37.54
N ALA A 678 -1.91 -16.52 38.23
CA ALA A 678 -2.34 -16.76 39.61
C ALA A 678 -3.20 -18.03 39.71
N ASN A 679 -2.81 -18.96 40.58
CA ASN A 679 -3.50 -20.24 40.79
C ASN A 679 -3.65 -21.13 39.55
N ALA A 680 -2.94 -20.83 38.46
CA ALA A 680 -2.95 -21.68 37.27
C ALA A 680 -2.30 -23.04 37.59
N ARG A 681 -2.95 -24.10 37.10
CA ARG A 681 -2.45 -25.48 37.19
C ARG A 681 -1.63 -25.79 35.95
N LEU A 682 -0.35 -26.12 36.14
CA LEU A 682 0.54 -26.53 35.05
C LEU A 682 0.56 -28.05 34.91
N PHE A 683 0.09 -28.53 33.76
CA PHE A 683 0.11 -29.94 33.39
C PHE A 683 1.18 -30.21 32.33
N GLN A 684 2.13 -31.09 32.63
CA GLN A 684 3.17 -31.48 31.68
C GLN A 684 2.60 -32.38 30.58
N VAL A 685 2.73 -31.98 29.33
CA VAL A 685 2.28 -32.73 28.16
C VAL A 685 3.15 -33.98 27.99
N GLN A 686 2.52 -35.12 27.76
CA GLN A 686 3.16 -36.38 27.40
C GLN A 686 2.64 -36.89 26.05
N GLY A 687 3.56 -37.10 25.12
CA GLY A 687 3.27 -37.49 23.74
C GLY A 687 2.74 -36.32 22.89
N ARG A 688 1.95 -36.65 21.86
CA ARG A 688 1.50 -35.71 20.82
C ARG A 688 0.09 -35.15 21.04
N SER A 689 -0.42 -35.20 22.27
CA SER A 689 -1.83 -34.94 22.60
C SER A 689 -2.24 -33.47 22.50
N ALA A 690 -1.26 -32.55 22.55
CA ALA A 690 -1.49 -31.10 22.50
C ALA A 690 -0.81 -30.41 21.32
N GLU A 691 -0.25 -31.17 20.38
CA GLU A 691 0.35 -30.62 19.15
C GLU A 691 -0.74 -29.95 18.27
N PRO A 692 -0.44 -28.83 17.60
CA PRO A 692 0.83 -28.11 17.54
C PRO A 692 1.02 -27.05 18.64
N ILE A 693 0.04 -26.85 19.53
CA ILE A 693 0.03 -25.77 20.53
C ILE A 693 1.03 -26.03 21.68
N ALA A 694 1.15 -27.30 22.11
CA ALA A 694 2.13 -27.74 23.09
C ALA A 694 2.72 -29.10 22.70
N LEU A 695 4.05 -29.21 22.72
CA LEU A 695 4.81 -30.42 22.40
C LEU A 695 5.04 -31.29 23.64
N ASP A 696 5.50 -32.53 23.42
CA ASP A 696 5.93 -33.43 24.49
C ASP A 696 6.93 -32.74 25.44
N GLY A 697 6.69 -32.87 26.74
CA GLY A 697 7.49 -32.26 27.80
C GLY A 697 7.15 -30.79 28.13
N GLN A 698 6.34 -30.10 27.32
CA GLN A 698 5.87 -28.72 27.58
C GLN A 698 4.70 -28.70 28.58
N PHE A 699 4.18 -27.52 28.93
CA PHE A 699 3.19 -27.38 30.01
C PHE A 699 1.96 -26.58 29.60
N LEU A 700 0.77 -27.15 29.79
CA LEU A 700 -0.50 -26.44 29.66
C LEU A 700 -0.84 -25.73 30.98
N ALA A 701 -1.10 -24.42 30.92
CA ALA A 701 -1.59 -23.65 32.05
C ALA A 701 -3.12 -23.57 32.01
N THR A 702 -3.77 -24.05 33.07
CA THR A 702 -5.23 -24.17 33.10
C THR A 702 -5.85 -23.60 34.37
N HIS A 703 -7.11 -23.16 34.25
CA HIS A 703 -7.97 -22.79 35.36
C HIS A 703 -9.20 -23.69 35.40
N ALA A 704 -9.60 -24.07 36.61
CA ALA A 704 -10.89 -24.72 36.82
C ALA A 704 -12.01 -23.70 36.56
N THR A 705 -13.07 -24.12 35.86
CA THR A 705 -14.25 -23.27 35.62
C THR A 705 -15.51 -23.96 36.11
N SER A 706 -16.52 -23.18 36.47
CA SER A 706 -17.86 -23.72 36.75
C SER A 706 -18.58 -23.95 35.41
N PHE A 707 -19.02 -25.18 35.14
CA PHE A 707 -19.77 -25.48 33.92
C PHE A 707 -21.14 -24.79 33.91
N GLY A 708 -21.46 -24.06 32.84
CA GLY A 708 -22.74 -23.37 32.68
C GLY A 708 -22.79 -22.42 31.48
N PRO A 709 -23.97 -21.86 31.15
CA PRO A 709 -24.18 -21.04 29.96
C PRO A 709 -23.28 -19.79 29.88
N GLU A 710 -23.10 -19.10 31.01
CA GLU A 710 -22.22 -17.92 31.08
C GLU A 710 -20.75 -18.27 30.82
N THR A 711 -20.29 -19.41 31.34
CA THR A 711 -18.95 -19.92 31.08
C THR A 711 -18.77 -20.31 29.62
N LEU A 712 -19.75 -21.00 29.02
CA LEU A 712 -19.72 -21.34 27.59
C LEU A 712 -19.63 -20.09 26.71
N LYS A 713 -20.42 -19.07 27.03
CA LYS A 713 -20.39 -17.79 26.30
C LYS A 713 -19.05 -17.05 26.46
N ARG A 714 -18.43 -17.10 27.64
CA ARG A 714 -17.08 -16.55 27.88
C ARG A 714 -15.99 -17.39 27.17
N LEU A 715 -16.24 -18.70 27.11
CA LEU A 715 -15.58 -19.83 26.44
C LEU A 715 -15.39 -19.71 24.92
N GLU A 716 -16.32 -19.01 24.27
CA GLU A 716 -16.51 -19.08 22.83
C GLU A 716 -15.24 -18.66 22.06
N GLY A 717 -14.80 -19.52 21.14
CA GLY A 717 -13.59 -19.35 20.32
C GLY A 717 -12.27 -19.58 21.05
N ARG A 718 -12.28 -20.08 22.29
CA ARG A 718 -11.06 -20.20 23.14
C ARG A 718 -10.58 -21.64 23.29
N LEU A 719 -9.32 -21.78 23.67
CA LEU A 719 -8.71 -23.06 23.99
C LEU A 719 -9.23 -23.59 25.32
N VAL A 720 -9.72 -24.82 25.31
CA VAL A 720 -10.27 -25.49 26.49
C VAL A 720 -9.81 -26.94 26.54
N VAL A 721 -9.86 -27.50 27.74
CA VAL A 721 -9.96 -28.96 27.91
C VAL A 721 -11.42 -29.29 28.21
N ALA A 722 -12.14 -29.78 27.21
CA ALA A 722 -13.54 -30.16 27.29
C ALA A 722 -13.68 -31.60 27.79
N VAL A 723 -14.64 -31.88 28.67
CA VAL A 723 -14.89 -33.22 29.22
C VAL A 723 -16.29 -33.68 28.82
N ASP A 724 -16.42 -34.88 28.24
CA ASP A 724 -17.72 -35.45 27.89
C ASP A 724 -18.34 -36.26 29.04
N GLU A 725 -19.52 -36.85 28.80
CA GLU A 725 -20.22 -37.70 29.77
C GLU A 725 -19.55 -39.06 30.02
N THR A 726 -18.65 -39.49 29.15
CA THR A 726 -17.85 -40.70 29.33
C THR A 726 -16.58 -40.45 30.14
N GLY A 727 -16.26 -39.18 30.39
CA GLY A 727 -15.06 -38.73 31.08
C GLY A 727 -13.85 -38.55 30.17
N GLU A 728 -14.02 -38.69 28.85
CA GLU A 728 -12.99 -38.36 27.87
C GLU A 728 -12.76 -36.85 27.87
N ARG A 729 -11.49 -36.42 27.77
CA ARG A 729 -11.15 -35.00 27.71
C ARG A 729 -10.50 -34.64 26.39
N TYR A 730 -10.87 -33.49 25.83
CA TYR A 730 -10.44 -33.03 24.51
C TYR A 730 -9.77 -31.67 24.64
N PHE A 731 -8.52 -31.54 24.20
CA PHE A 731 -7.86 -30.24 24.11
C PHE A 731 -8.09 -29.65 22.72
N LYS A 732 -9.02 -28.70 22.63
CA LYS A 732 -9.58 -28.17 21.38
C LYS A 732 -10.02 -26.71 21.56
N ARG A 733 -10.40 -26.05 20.46
CA ARG A 733 -11.04 -24.73 20.50
C ARG A 733 -12.55 -24.91 20.57
N LEU A 734 -13.20 -24.22 21.50
CA LEU A 734 -14.64 -24.35 21.76
C LEU A 734 -15.46 -23.41 20.86
N HIS A 735 -16.45 -23.95 20.15
CA HIS A 735 -17.51 -23.18 19.52
C HIS A 735 -18.89 -23.74 19.88
N VAL A 736 -19.85 -22.87 20.17
CA VAL A 736 -21.18 -23.24 20.67
C VAL A 736 -22.26 -22.73 19.72
N HIS A 737 -23.04 -23.66 19.16
CA HIS A 737 -24.13 -23.39 18.22
C HIS A 737 -25.45 -23.99 18.72
N GLY A 738 -26.19 -23.22 19.51
CA GLY A 738 -27.44 -23.71 20.12
C GLY A 738 -27.18 -24.85 21.09
N SER A 739 -27.73 -26.04 20.82
CA SER A 739 -27.47 -27.26 21.60
C SER A 739 -26.23 -28.03 21.15
N LEU A 740 -25.61 -27.65 20.03
CA LEU A 740 -24.46 -28.33 19.45
C LEU A 740 -23.15 -27.64 19.84
N VAL A 741 -22.13 -28.43 20.13
CA VAL A 741 -20.78 -27.95 20.46
C VAL A 741 -19.80 -28.51 19.43
N VAL A 742 -19.06 -27.61 18.79
CA VAL A 742 -17.97 -27.95 17.88
C VAL A 742 -16.65 -27.72 18.59
N LEU A 743 -15.90 -28.79 18.77
CA LEU A 743 -14.52 -28.74 19.25
C LEU A 743 -13.59 -28.72 18.04
N GLU A 744 -13.22 -27.51 17.61
CA GLU A 744 -12.36 -27.28 16.45
C GLU A 744 -10.96 -27.86 16.70
N SER A 745 -10.41 -28.45 15.63
CA SER A 745 -9.08 -29.01 15.64
C SER A 745 -8.01 -27.91 15.65
N LEU A 746 -7.03 -28.06 16.53
CA LEU A 746 -5.92 -27.11 16.66
C LEU A 746 -4.80 -27.35 15.63
N ASN A 747 -4.88 -28.45 14.87
CA ASN A 747 -3.83 -28.83 13.93
C ASN A 747 -4.19 -28.48 12.47
N PRO A 748 -3.46 -27.55 11.83
CA PRO A 748 -3.71 -27.14 10.45
C PRO A 748 -3.24 -28.18 9.40
N ASP A 749 -2.52 -29.24 9.80
CA ASP A 749 -2.07 -30.30 8.88
C ASP A 749 -3.17 -31.34 8.54
N GLY A 750 -4.34 -31.24 9.18
CA GLY A 750 -5.49 -32.11 8.94
C GLY A 750 -5.43 -33.50 9.57
N THR A 751 -4.37 -33.84 10.31
CA THR A 751 -4.22 -35.16 10.95
C THR A 751 -5.15 -35.36 12.15
N MET A 752 -5.69 -34.27 12.71
CA MET A 752 -6.63 -34.29 13.82
C MET A 752 -7.99 -33.76 13.37
N ALA A 753 -9.04 -34.57 13.56
CA ALA A 753 -10.41 -34.14 13.25
C ALA A 753 -10.98 -33.21 14.33
N ALA A 754 -11.96 -32.38 13.94
CA ALA A 754 -12.85 -31.72 14.89
C ALA A 754 -13.76 -32.77 15.56
N GLN A 755 -14.19 -32.49 16.79
CA GLN A 755 -15.10 -33.36 17.55
C GLN A 755 -16.44 -32.65 17.75
N LEU A 756 -17.54 -33.39 17.54
CA LEU A 756 -18.89 -32.89 17.77
C LEU A 756 -19.42 -33.44 19.09
N LEU A 757 -19.97 -32.55 19.92
CA LEU A 757 -20.62 -32.84 21.18
C LEU A 757 -21.98 -32.13 21.25
N SER A 758 -22.80 -32.48 22.23
CA SER A 758 -24.08 -31.81 22.51
C SER A 758 -24.13 -31.27 23.94
N LEU A 759 -24.96 -30.25 24.19
CA LEU A 759 -25.25 -29.75 25.54
C LEU A 759 -26.36 -30.55 26.23
N ASP A 760 -27.23 -31.18 25.45
CA ASP A 760 -28.47 -31.82 25.89
C ASP A 760 -28.60 -33.31 25.51
N GLY A 761 -27.60 -33.90 24.84
CA GLY A 761 -27.66 -35.28 24.33
C GLY A 761 -28.38 -35.40 22.99
N SER A 762 -28.73 -34.30 22.33
CA SER A 762 -29.37 -34.32 21.02
C SER A 762 -28.48 -34.91 19.92
N HIS A 763 -29.11 -35.38 18.83
CA HIS A 763 -28.45 -35.91 17.62
C HIS A 763 -27.54 -37.14 17.83
N GLY A 764 -27.65 -37.85 18.96
CA GLY A 764 -26.82 -39.03 19.25
C GLY A 764 -25.34 -38.70 19.53
N LEU A 765 -25.04 -37.43 19.83
CA LEU A 765 -23.70 -36.95 20.14
C LEU A 765 -23.43 -36.97 21.65
N PRO A 766 -22.21 -37.31 22.10
CA PRO A 766 -21.87 -37.32 23.53
C PRO A 766 -22.09 -35.96 24.18
N ARG A 767 -22.58 -35.96 25.42
CA ARG A 767 -22.86 -34.72 26.16
C ARG A 767 -21.58 -34.08 26.73
N LEU A 768 -21.39 -32.78 26.53
CA LEU A 768 -20.37 -32.01 27.24
C LEU A 768 -20.76 -31.83 28.72
N THR A 769 -19.87 -32.18 29.66
CA THR A 769 -20.15 -32.16 31.09
C THR A 769 -19.28 -31.21 31.91
N ASP A 770 -18.06 -30.93 31.45
CA ASP A 770 -17.13 -30.03 32.18
C ASP A 770 -16.13 -29.34 31.23
N LEU A 771 -15.51 -28.26 31.72
CA LEU A 771 -14.54 -27.43 30.99
C LEU A 771 -13.42 -26.93 31.90
N LEU A 772 -12.18 -27.05 31.42
CA LEU A 772 -11.04 -26.31 31.95
C LEU A 772 -10.63 -25.24 30.94
N GLU A 773 -10.44 -24.02 31.43
CA GLU A 773 -9.96 -22.91 30.62
C GLU A 773 -8.44 -23.02 30.47
N VAL A 774 -7.94 -22.97 29.23
CA VAL A 774 -6.50 -22.98 28.95
C VAL A 774 -6.05 -21.53 28.78
N VAL A 775 -5.29 -21.03 29.76
CA VAL A 775 -4.87 -19.62 29.81
C VAL A 775 -3.49 -19.38 29.19
N GLY A 776 -2.73 -20.44 28.91
CA GLY A 776 -1.43 -20.33 28.29
C GLY A 776 -0.69 -21.65 28.16
N VAL A 777 0.50 -21.59 27.57
CA VAL A 777 1.44 -22.72 27.44
C VAL A 777 2.83 -22.24 27.84
N LEU A 778 3.55 -23.05 28.62
CA LEU A 778 4.98 -22.87 28.85
C LEU A 778 5.75 -23.95 28.09
N PHE A 779 6.59 -23.52 27.15
CA PHE A 779 7.41 -24.39 26.32
C PHE A 779 8.61 -24.92 27.08
N GLU A 780 9.18 -24.10 27.95
CA GLU A 780 10.36 -24.44 28.74
C GLU A 780 10.20 -23.86 30.15
N LEU A 781 10.59 -24.66 31.14
CA LEU A 781 10.71 -24.15 32.50
C LEU A 781 12.13 -23.59 32.71
N PRO A 782 12.30 -22.58 33.57
CA PRO A 782 13.62 -22.15 33.97
C PRO A 782 14.42 -23.33 34.52
N ASP A 783 15.63 -23.55 34.00
CA ASP A 783 16.56 -24.54 34.52
C ASP A 783 16.58 -24.45 36.06
N GLN A 784 16.03 -25.47 36.72
CA GLN A 784 16.40 -25.71 38.09
C GLN A 784 17.87 -26.09 38.03
N ALA A 785 18.74 -25.11 38.23
CA ALA A 785 20.17 -25.35 38.39
C ALA A 785 20.31 -26.57 39.29
N LYS A 786 20.77 -27.69 38.71
CA LYS A 786 21.14 -28.87 39.48
C LYS A 786 22.09 -28.34 40.53
N LYS A 787 21.64 -28.31 41.79
CA LYS A 787 22.49 -28.03 42.94
C LYS A 787 23.54 -29.14 42.96
N GLY A 788 24.68 -28.88 42.32
CA GLY A 788 25.95 -29.52 42.60
C GLY A 788 26.58 -28.84 43.80
#